data_AF-A0A937C6U0-F1
#
_entry.id   AF-A0A937C6U0-F1
#
_cell.length_a   1.000
_cell.length_b   1.000
_cell.length_c   1.000
_cell.angle_alpha   90.00
_cell.angle_beta   90.00
_cell.angle_gamma   90.00
#
_symmetry.space_group_name_H-M   'P 1'
#
loop_
_entity.id
_entity.type
_entity.pdbx_description
1 polymer ?
#
loop_
_entity_poly.entity_id
_entity_poly.type
_entity_poly.pdbx_seq_one_letter_code
_entity_poly.pdbx_strand_id
1 'polypeptide(L)'
;MNFFYFLLCFVLTSSGFSGQPMITDNLIRPTNSFSGKTPDVEPTVQGSITFGAVTNSTIEVYFSGGDGAKRILIARQAAAVDSDPADGTTYTDDANFGSGSQLGTGNYVVYAGYGSTQLVTGLTPGIPYYFAVYEYNDAGGVPGEENYLLPGAVENTSTTNMPEIYTWQGGNGDWTIPSNWLPSRNLPAPTDILFFIDGGIPYTITGVPDQTIGYLEVSMGTRVTLEAAADGTTLAIGDLAGYDLYVGGGSSLNISGTNAYAINLPTGATAFFDGDMTLSGGAHKLTAADAGGITFGSGATFTAGTGFSGNPFGAGMPNSVIFSNGSYYQQLAGSDPFSLAVPNSVTAFQSGSIFRMLSNLPLSIDGRTYGDVEIDNPAFAHSDTVATALNIDNLTVTEGNWSINLMGADINIKGNIYVAPGASLGFNPSALSTLNFEGTVAQTITNEGTFTYGPLQSLTINNAAGVTSNSDINLGPGTTLTLASGILKFVYPASTISLSATTTLAGTPSDSAFIDGKVKKTGNAAFTFPVGKTGFGYVPIGISNFSGGAATDAFTAEYVRGSARMLGAVTDPLIDHVSGCDYWTLELNNGTPAVDVTAYWSPASLCYGTYIDSLADLALVHFDGSSWNSSSAGVNPSPNGNNTYGNITWPGVATFSPFALGSKTLNNPLPVIINYLTGTKQNGRLITIALN
;
A
#
# COMPACT_ATOMS: atom_id res chain seq x y z
N MET A 1 -72.30 -0.91 29.96
CA MET A 1 -73.01 -0.22 28.86
C MET A 1 -73.13 -1.23 27.73
N ASN A 2 -74.18 -2.05 27.70
CA ASN A 2 -75.45 -1.85 26.94
C ASN A 2 -75.17 -1.62 25.44
N PHE A 3 -75.35 -2.59 24.53
CA PHE A 3 -76.62 -3.19 24.06
C PHE A 3 -77.71 -2.15 23.78
N PHE A 4 -78.08 -2.00 22.50
CA PHE A 4 -79.47 -1.74 22.14
C PHE A 4 -80.25 -3.06 22.26
N TYR A 5 -81.29 -2.97 23.07
CA TYR A 5 -82.33 -3.95 23.36
C TYR A 5 -82.86 -4.66 22.11
N PHE A 6 -83.18 -5.95 22.23
CA PHE A 6 -84.58 -6.37 22.03
C PHE A 6 -84.89 -7.64 22.83
N LEU A 7 -85.84 -7.43 23.73
CA LEU A 7 -86.56 -8.35 24.58
C LEU A 7 -87.37 -9.35 23.73
N LEU A 8 -87.29 -10.66 24.00
CA LEU A 8 -88.52 -11.45 24.10
C LEU A 8 -88.35 -12.71 24.95
N CYS A 9 -89.20 -12.75 25.97
CA CYS A 9 -89.43 -13.79 26.95
C CYS A 9 -90.01 -15.05 26.30
N PHE A 10 -89.60 -16.24 26.76
CA PHE A 10 -90.50 -17.39 26.79
C PHE A 10 -90.53 -18.01 28.17
N VAL A 11 -91.74 -18.03 28.70
CA VAL A 11 -92.17 -18.62 29.98
C VAL A 11 -92.15 -20.14 29.85
N LEU A 12 -91.51 -20.82 30.80
CA LEU A 12 -91.69 -22.25 31.02
C LEU A 12 -93.10 -22.51 31.58
N THR A 13 -93.91 -23.30 30.86
CA THR A 13 -95.03 -24.04 31.49
C THR A 13 -95.07 -25.49 30.99
N SER A 14 -95.06 -26.38 31.99
CA SER A 14 -95.61 -27.76 32.10
C SER A 14 -95.30 -28.87 31.09
N SER A 15 -94.78 -29.97 31.67
CA SER A 15 -95.01 -31.41 31.41
C SER A 15 -94.67 -31.98 30.04
N GLY A 16 -93.74 -32.93 30.04
CA GLY A 16 -93.21 -33.58 28.84
C GLY A 16 -94.11 -34.59 28.16
N PHE A 17 -93.65 -35.06 26.99
CA PHE A 17 -93.76 -36.44 26.52
C PHE A 17 -92.79 -36.65 25.33
N SER A 18 -92.42 -37.92 25.17
CA SER A 18 -91.55 -38.58 24.19
C SER A 18 -91.81 -38.29 22.70
N GLY A 19 -90.75 -38.32 21.88
CA GLY A 19 -90.80 -38.68 20.44
C GLY A 19 -89.92 -37.83 19.51
N GLN A 20 -88.88 -38.43 18.91
CA GLN A 20 -88.36 -38.04 17.57
C GLN A 20 -89.41 -38.42 16.50
N PRO A 21 -89.49 -37.85 15.27
CA PRO A 21 -88.40 -37.24 14.48
C PRO A 21 -88.78 -36.02 13.57
N MET A 22 -87.76 -35.46 12.90
CA MET A 22 -87.72 -34.85 11.54
C MET A 22 -88.89 -33.95 11.06
N ILE A 23 -88.58 -32.68 10.71
CA ILE A 23 -88.74 -32.10 9.36
C ILE A 23 -88.10 -30.71 9.31
N THR A 24 -87.46 -30.48 8.17
CA THR A 24 -86.81 -29.28 7.63
C THR A 24 -87.57 -27.97 7.85
N ASP A 25 -86.86 -26.90 8.23
CA ASP A 25 -87.20 -25.58 7.72
C ASP A 25 -85.93 -24.81 7.31
N ASN A 26 -86.02 -24.32 6.09
CA ASN A 26 -85.02 -23.65 5.30
C ASN A 26 -85.11 -22.16 5.64
N LEU A 27 -84.37 -21.71 6.66
CA LEU A 27 -84.23 -20.28 6.92
C LEU A 27 -82.77 -19.86 6.72
N ILE A 28 -82.52 -19.31 5.54
CA ILE A 28 -81.31 -18.53 5.22
C ILE A 28 -81.21 -17.41 6.27
N ARG A 29 -80.25 -17.55 7.20
CA ARG A 29 -79.78 -16.45 8.05
C ARG A 29 -78.55 -15.83 7.37
N PRO A 30 -78.42 -14.50 7.32
CA PRO A 30 -77.22 -13.87 6.79
C PRO A 30 -76.05 -14.25 7.72
N THR A 31 -75.05 -14.95 7.18
CA THR A 31 -73.80 -15.21 7.88
C THR A 31 -73.04 -13.89 7.99
N ASN A 32 -73.27 -13.16 9.07
CA ASN A 32 -72.25 -12.28 9.61
C ASN A 32 -71.11 -13.20 10.06
N SER A 33 -70.10 -13.37 9.23
CA SER A 33 -68.88 -14.08 9.60
C SER A 33 -68.18 -13.30 10.71
N PHE A 34 -68.24 -13.82 11.93
CA PHE A 34 -67.38 -13.36 13.02
C PHE A 34 -66.02 -14.00 12.79
N SER A 35 -65.06 -13.24 12.24
CA SER A 35 -63.67 -13.70 12.10
C SER A 35 -62.94 -13.42 13.40
N GLY A 36 -63.11 -14.30 14.40
CA GLY A 36 -62.22 -14.36 15.56
C GLY A 36 -61.13 -15.38 15.28
N LYS A 37 -59.86 -14.98 15.41
CA LYS A 37 -58.75 -15.94 15.46
C LYS A 37 -58.78 -16.61 16.82
N THR A 38 -58.73 -17.93 16.85
CA THR A 38 -58.64 -18.71 18.10
C THR A 38 -57.20 -19.18 18.24
N PRO A 39 -56.57 -19.02 19.42
CA PRO A 39 -55.26 -19.63 19.68
C PRO A 39 -55.27 -21.12 19.37
N ASP A 40 -54.13 -21.65 18.91
CA ASP A 40 -53.94 -23.08 18.63
C ASP A 40 -54.05 -23.93 19.91
N VAL A 41 -53.89 -25.25 19.82
CA VAL A 41 -53.81 -26.11 21.01
C VAL A 41 -52.62 -25.72 21.88
N GLU A 42 -52.84 -25.54 23.18
CA GLU A 42 -51.75 -25.24 24.12
C GLU A 42 -50.83 -26.46 24.24
N PRO A 43 -49.50 -26.29 24.20
CA PRO A 43 -48.57 -27.35 24.62
C PRO A 43 -48.85 -27.77 26.07
N THR A 44 -48.44 -28.98 26.46
CA THR A 44 -48.67 -29.51 27.82
C THR A 44 -47.40 -29.72 28.64
N VAL A 45 -46.23 -29.62 28.01
CA VAL A 45 -44.92 -29.86 28.63
C VAL A 45 -43.97 -28.75 28.22
N GLN A 46 -43.38 -28.04 29.20
CA GLN A 46 -42.33 -27.05 28.91
C GLN A 46 -41.02 -27.70 28.48
N GLY A 47 -40.26 -26.99 27.64
CA GLY A 47 -38.85 -27.23 27.42
C GLY A 47 -38.00 -26.81 28.63
N SER A 48 -36.76 -27.31 28.68
CA SER A 48 -35.74 -26.90 29.65
C SER A 48 -34.57 -26.22 28.96
N ILE A 49 -33.81 -25.43 29.72
CA ILE A 49 -32.62 -24.71 29.26
C ILE A 49 -31.36 -25.33 29.87
N THR A 50 -30.29 -25.38 29.09
CA THR A 50 -28.90 -25.52 29.56
C THR A 50 -28.00 -24.51 28.86
N PHE A 51 -26.93 -24.06 29.52
CA PHE A 51 -26.00 -23.08 28.93
C PHE A 51 -24.76 -23.75 28.32
N GLY A 52 -24.34 -23.22 27.18
CA GLY A 52 -23.11 -23.55 26.48
C GLY A 52 -21.96 -22.61 26.80
N ALA A 53 -21.23 -22.21 25.76
CA ALA A 53 -20.18 -21.23 25.88
C ALA A 53 -20.74 -19.86 26.35
N VAL A 54 -20.04 -19.26 27.31
CA VAL A 54 -20.33 -17.92 27.85
C VAL A 54 -19.11 -17.05 27.66
N THR A 55 -19.28 -15.89 27.03
CA THR A 55 -18.24 -14.87 26.87
C THR A 55 -18.58 -13.64 27.73
N ASN A 56 -17.85 -12.55 27.56
CA ASN A 56 -18.17 -11.26 28.18
C ASN A 56 -19.45 -10.62 27.60
N SER A 57 -19.90 -11.05 26.41
CA SER A 57 -20.97 -10.39 25.65
C SER A 57 -21.95 -11.37 24.99
N THR A 58 -21.73 -12.68 25.11
CA THR A 58 -22.58 -13.71 24.54
C THR A 58 -22.84 -14.87 25.51
N ILE A 59 -24.01 -15.48 25.40
CA ILE A 59 -24.39 -16.71 26.11
C ILE A 59 -25.04 -17.65 25.09
N GLU A 60 -24.49 -18.85 24.92
CA GLU A 60 -25.13 -19.92 24.16
C GLU A 60 -26.16 -20.66 25.03
N VAL A 61 -27.38 -20.79 24.52
CA VAL A 61 -28.54 -21.36 25.22
C VAL A 61 -29.05 -22.56 24.43
N TYR A 62 -29.08 -23.73 25.05
CA TYR A 62 -29.63 -24.96 24.46
C TYR A 62 -30.99 -25.29 25.04
N PHE A 63 -31.89 -25.78 24.19
CA PHE A 63 -33.24 -26.21 24.54
C PHE A 63 -33.36 -27.73 24.47
N SER A 64 -34.03 -28.34 25.45
CA SER A 64 -34.34 -29.77 25.44
C SER A 64 -35.72 -30.08 26.02
N GLY A 65 -36.28 -31.26 25.75
CA GLY A 65 -37.65 -31.59 26.20
C GLY A 65 -38.73 -30.86 25.41
N GLY A 66 -39.89 -30.59 26.03
CA GLY A 66 -41.01 -29.82 25.46
C GLY A 66 -41.91 -30.55 24.46
N ASP A 67 -43.18 -30.15 24.36
CA ASP A 67 -44.15 -30.67 23.38
C ASP A 67 -44.79 -29.59 22.47
N GLY A 68 -44.27 -28.36 22.50
CA GLY A 68 -44.66 -27.31 21.55
C GLY A 68 -44.06 -27.53 20.17
N ALA A 69 -44.75 -27.04 19.14
CA ALA A 69 -44.24 -26.97 17.79
C ALA A 69 -43.10 -25.95 17.66
N LYS A 70 -43.11 -24.92 18.51
CA LYS A 70 -42.11 -23.84 18.57
C LYS A 70 -41.82 -23.44 20.02
N ARG A 71 -40.73 -22.69 20.19
CA ARG A 71 -40.29 -22.11 21.47
C ARG A 71 -40.05 -20.63 21.34
N ILE A 72 -40.33 -19.89 22.40
CA ILE A 72 -39.92 -18.51 22.58
C ILE A 72 -38.97 -18.42 23.80
N LEU A 73 -37.83 -17.74 23.62
CA LEU A 73 -36.86 -17.46 24.69
C LEU A 73 -36.93 -15.98 25.04
N ILE A 74 -37.20 -15.69 26.30
CA ILE A 74 -37.19 -14.35 26.85
C ILE A 74 -35.97 -14.21 27.77
N ALA A 75 -35.21 -13.14 27.59
CA ALA A 75 -34.07 -12.80 28.43
C ALA A 75 -34.33 -11.50 29.20
N ARG A 76 -33.78 -11.41 30.42
CA ARG A 76 -33.79 -10.20 31.24
C ARG A 76 -32.44 -9.99 31.91
N GLN A 77 -31.95 -8.75 31.89
CA GLN A 77 -30.71 -8.36 32.54
C GLN A 77 -30.90 -8.17 34.06
N ALA A 78 -29.98 -8.69 34.85
CA ALA A 78 -29.81 -8.47 36.30
C ALA A 78 -30.96 -8.91 37.24
N ALA A 79 -32.09 -9.40 36.71
CA ALA A 79 -33.23 -9.88 37.49
C ALA A 79 -33.97 -10.99 36.75
N ALA A 80 -34.72 -11.83 37.49
CA ALA A 80 -35.56 -12.87 36.92
C ALA A 80 -36.59 -12.32 35.93
N VAL A 81 -36.91 -13.08 34.89
CA VAL A 81 -37.99 -12.77 33.96
C VAL A 81 -39.30 -12.66 34.74
N ASP A 82 -40.04 -11.56 34.59
CA ASP A 82 -41.25 -11.23 35.36
C ASP A 82 -42.49 -10.95 34.51
N SER A 83 -42.40 -11.18 33.21
CA SER A 83 -43.47 -10.94 32.25
C SER A 83 -43.57 -12.10 31.28
N ASP A 84 -44.73 -12.75 31.27
CA ASP A 84 -45.06 -13.87 30.37
C ASP A 84 -45.57 -13.37 29.01
N PRO A 85 -45.36 -14.13 27.91
CA PRO A 85 -46.02 -13.88 26.63
C PRO A 85 -47.54 -14.10 26.74
N ALA A 86 -48.32 -13.37 25.95
CA ALA A 86 -49.77 -13.46 25.94
C ALA A 86 -50.28 -14.25 24.73
N ASP A 87 -51.26 -15.12 24.94
CA ASP A 87 -51.93 -15.84 23.86
C ASP A 87 -52.53 -14.89 22.82
N GLY A 88 -52.49 -15.32 21.56
CA GLY A 88 -52.94 -14.55 20.40
C GLY A 88 -52.08 -13.32 20.10
N THR A 89 -50.85 -13.26 20.63
CA THR A 89 -49.89 -12.18 20.35
C THR A 89 -48.62 -12.74 19.71
N THR A 90 -48.33 -12.29 18.50
CA THR A 90 -47.05 -12.58 17.84
C THR A 90 -45.96 -11.65 18.35
N TYR A 91 -44.81 -12.20 18.75
CA TYR A 91 -43.63 -11.43 19.12
C TYR A 91 -42.51 -11.60 18.09
N THR A 92 -41.82 -10.50 17.76
CA THR A 92 -40.58 -10.50 16.99
C THR A 92 -39.39 -10.80 17.90
N ASP A 93 -38.53 -11.73 17.50
CA ASP A 93 -37.28 -12.06 18.18
C ASP A 93 -36.06 -11.37 17.54
N ASP A 94 -35.00 -11.18 18.34
CA ASP A 94 -33.67 -10.81 17.84
C ASP A 94 -32.60 -11.37 18.79
N ALA A 95 -31.58 -12.04 18.24
CA ALA A 95 -30.49 -12.62 19.02
C ALA A 95 -29.71 -11.58 19.85
N ASN A 96 -29.68 -10.32 19.41
CA ASN A 96 -29.07 -9.20 20.11
C ASN A 96 -30.00 -8.68 21.21
N PHE A 97 -29.62 -8.92 22.47
CA PHE A 97 -30.41 -8.54 23.64
C PHE A 97 -30.84 -7.06 23.59
N GLY A 98 -32.13 -6.82 23.77
CA GLY A 98 -32.73 -5.47 23.71
C GLY A 98 -33.32 -5.08 22.35
N SER A 99 -33.11 -5.87 21.30
CA SER A 99 -33.59 -5.55 19.93
C SER A 99 -34.90 -6.24 19.55
N GLY A 100 -35.24 -7.35 20.20
CA GLY A 100 -36.51 -8.04 20.03
C GLY A 100 -37.68 -7.37 20.77
N SER A 101 -38.86 -7.97 20.67
CA SER A 101 -40.05 -7.46 21.34
C SER A 101 -39.87 -7.40 22.85
N GLN A 102 -40.31 -6.31 23.47
CA GLN A 102 -40.23 -6.13 24.92
C GLN A 102 -41.53 -6.54 25.61
N LEU A 103 -41.43 -7.39 26.62
CA LEU A 103 -42.54 -7.79 27.48
C LEU A 103 -42.40 -7.14 28.85
N GLY A 104 -43.35 -6.28 29.21
CA GLY A 104 -43.22 -5.46 30.40
C GLY A 104 -41.99 -4.56 30.33
N THR A 105 -41.17 -4.54 31.40
CA THR A 105 -39.93 -3.74 31.46
C THR A 105 -38.70 -4.61 31.54
N GLY A 106 -37.86 -4.55 30.50
CA GLY A 106 -36.54 -5.17 30.46
C GLY A 106 -36.49 -6.65 30.06
N ASN A 107 -37.65 -7.30 29.83
CA ASN A 107 -37.71 -8.64 29.26
C ASN A 107 -37.77 -8.52 27.73
N TYR A 108 -36.82 -9.14 27.02
CA TYR A 108 -36.76 -9.08 25.57
C TYR A 108 -36.80 -10.48 24.97
N VAL A 109 -37.53 -10.63 23.88
CA VAL A 109 -37.56 -11.88 23.10
C VAL A 109 -36.26 -12.00 22.32
N VAL A 110 -35.43 -12.98 22.69
CA VAL A 110 -34.13 -13.24 22.05
C VAL A 110 -34.15 -14.43 21.09
N TYR A 111 -35.27 -15.17 21.05
CA TYR A 111 -35.50 -16.25 20.11
C TYR A 111 -37.00 -16.57 19.98
N ALA A 112 -37.47 -16.87 18.77
CA ALA A 112 -38.77 -17.49 18.53
C ALA A 112 -38.72 -18.42 17.30
N GLY A 113 -38.83 -19.75 17.49
CA GLY A 113 -38.74 -20.67 16.35
C GLY A 113 -38.69 -22.16 16.69
N TYR A 114 -38.20 -22.95 15.73
CA TYR A 114 -38.16 -24.44 15.76
C TYR A 114 -36.82 -25.03 16.25
N GLY A 115 -35.82 -24.19 16.47
CA GLY A 115 -34.45 -24.56 16.77
C GLY A 115 -34.27 -25.07 18.19
N SER A 116 -33.14 -25.75 18.41
CA SER A 116 -32.75 -26.32 19.70
C SER A 116 -31.59 -25.57 20.38
N THR A 117 -31.13 -24.46 19.79
CA THR A 117 -30.05 -23.62 20.33
C THR A 117 -30.25 -22.15 19.92
N GLN A 118 -29.75 -21.23 20.74
CA GLN A 118 -29.65 -19.80 20.46
C GLN A 118 -28.35 -19.22 21.04
N LEU A 119 -27.57 -18.50 20.22
CA LEU A 119 -26.49 -17.64 20.70
C LEU A 119 -27.03 -16.23 20.97
N VAL A 120 -27.16 -15.86 22.23
CA VAL A 120 -27.62 -14.52 22.63
C VAL A 120 -26.42 -13.58 22.65
N THR A 121 -26.52 -12.43 21.99
CA THR A 121 -25.44 -11.45 21.83
C THR A 121 -25.82 -10.09 22.43
N GLY A 122 -24.88 -9.14 22.48
CA GLY A 122 -25.13 -7.79 23.00
C GLY A 122 -25.24 -7.72 24.52
N LEU A 123 -24.70 -8.70 25.23
CA LEU A 123 -24.75 -8.76 26.69
C LEU A 123 -23.67 -7.88 27.33
N THR A 124 -23.94 -7.38 28.52
CA THR A 124 -22.98 -6.59 29.31
C THR A 124 -22.09 -7.52 30.14
N PRO A 125 -20.76 -7.33 30.18
CA PRO A 125 -19.84 -8.16 30.97
C PRO A 125 -20.12 -8.14 32.48
N GLY A 126 -19.91 -9.28 33.15
CA GLY A 126 -20.10 -9.44 34.59
C GLY A 126 -21.54 -9.34 35.09
N ILE A 127 -22.53 -9.34 34.20
CA ILE A 127 -23.95 -9.18 34.56
C ILE A 127 -24.69 -10.53 34.43
N PRO A 128 -25.47 -10.94 35.45
CA PRO A 128 -26.33 -12.10 35.32
C PRO A 128 -27.50 -11.80 34.37
N TYR A 129 -27.73 -12.70 33.43
CA TYR A 129 -28.92 -12.72 32.57
C TYR A 129 -29.80 -13.89 32.98
N TYR A 130 -31.10 -13.61 33.07
CA TYR A 130 -32.13 -14.59 33.41
C TYR A 130 -32.96 -14.90 32.17
N PHE A 131 -33.25 -16.18 31.97
CA PHE A 131 -33.90 -16.70 30.80
C PHE A 131 -35.17 -17.47 31.20
N ALA A 132 -36.21 -17.31 30.39
CA ALA A 132 -37.43 -18.11 30.46
C ALA A 132 -37.75 -18.64 29.06
N VAL A 133 -37.99 -19.94 28.95
CA VAL A 133 -38.47 -20.58 27.72
C VAL A 133 -39.93 -20.97 27.86
N TYR A 134 -40.69 -20.76 26.80
CA TYR A 134 -42.09 -21.14 26.68
C TYR A 134 -42.27 -21.93 25.39
N GLU A 135 -42.86 -23.12 25.50
CA GLU A 135 -43.38 -23.85 24.36
C GLU A 135 -44.66 -23.16 23.85
N TYR A 136 -44.82 -23.10 22.53
CA TYR A 136 -46.06 -22.60 21.93
C TYR A 136 -46.40 -23.29 20.60
N ASN A 137 -47.68 -23.25 20.26
CA ASN A 137 -48.21 -23.64 18.95
C ASN A 137 -48.85 -22.41 18.29
N ASP A 138 -48.84 -22.32 16.96
CA ASP A 138 -49.27 -21.12 16.23
C ASP A 138 -50.07 -21.41 14.95
N ALA A 139 -50.74 -22.57 14.90
CA ALA A 139 -51.57 -23.02 13.79
C ALA A 139 -50.86 -22.98 12.42
N GLY A 140 -49.54 -23.20 12.41
CA GLY A 140 -48.72 -23.18 11.19
C GLY A 140 -48.24 -21.78 10.80
N GLY A 141 -48.00 -20.91 11.77
CA GLY A 141 -47.43 -19.58 11.57
C GLY A 141 -48.45 -18.47 11.30
N VAL A 142 -49.70 -18.62 11.73
CA VAL A 142 -50.73 -17.58 11.55
C VAL A 142 -50.59 -16.54 12.67
N PRO A 143 -50.27 -15.26 12.36
CA PRO A 143 -50.09 -14.26 13.41
C PRO A 143 -51.36 -14.02 14.21
N GLY A 144 -51.26 -14.06 15.54
CA GLY A 144 -52.36 -13.91 16.47
C GLY A 144 -53.09 -15.22 16.81
N GLU A 145 -52.53 -16.38 16.45
CA GLU A 145 -53.01 -17.72 16.84
C GLU A 145 -52.02 -18.44 17.77
N GLU A 146 -50.94 -17.76 18.19
CA GLU A 146 -49.97 -18.29 19.14
C GLU A 146 -50.64 -18.62 20.48
N ASN A 147 -50.45 -19.85 20.97
CA ASN A 147 -50.88 -20.29 22.29
C ASN A 147 -49.66 -20.75 23.09
N TYR A 148 -49.30 -19.97 24.12
CA TYR A 148 -48.09 -20.16 24.92
C TYR A 148 -48.41 -20.96 26.18
N LEU A 149 -47.64 -22.02 26.45
CA LEU A 149 -47.76 -22.71 27.73
C LEU A 149 -47.25 -21.81 28.86
N LEU A 150 -48.13 -21.45 29.81
CA LEU A 150 -47.80 -20.59 30.96
C LEU A 150 -47.87 -21.35 32.31
N PRO A 151 -47.01 -21.03 33.30
CA PRO A 151 -45.86 -20.12 33.22
C PRO A 151 -44.67 -20.79 32.51
N GLY A 152 -43.72 -19.96 32.07
CA GLY A 152 -42.48 -20.43 31.45
C GLY A 152 -41.61 -21.24 32.39
N ALA A 153 -40.64 -21.98 31.83
CA ALA A 153 -39.56 -22.54 32.62
C ALA A 153 -38.61 -21.40 33.07
N VAL A 154 -38.83 -20.92 34.29
CA VAL A 154 -38.09 -19.81 34.93
C VAL A 154 -36.90 -20.32 35.77
N GLU A 155 -36.12 -19.39 36.34
CA GLU A 155 -34.92 -19.64 37.17
C GLU A 155 -33.64 -20.07 36.41
N ASN A 156 -33.65 -20.02 35.08
CA ASN A 156 -32.45 -20.24 34.28
C ASN A 156 -31.60 -18.97 34.26
N THR A 157 -30.43 -19.00 34.90
CA THR A 157 -29.53 -17.84 34.97
C THR A 157 -28.13 -18.20 34.56
N SER A 158 -27.48 -17.29 33.84
CA SER A 158 -26.07 -17.37 33.49
C SER A 158 -25.46 -15.97 33.55
N THR A 159 -24.23 -15.89 34.05
CA THR A 159 -23.51 -14.64 34.24
C THR A 159 -22.43 -14.53 33.18
N THR A 160 -22.44 -13.44 32.42
CA THR A 160 -21.34 -13.14 31.49
C THR A 160 -20.03 -13.01 32.24
N ASN A 161 -18.94 -13.44 31.62
CA ASN A 161 -17.63 -13.35 32.24
C ASN A 161 -17.24 -11.88 32.45
N MET A 162 -16.70 -11.55 33.62
CA MET A 162 -16.05 -10.26 33.85
C MET A 162 -14.57 -10.41 33.45
N PRO A 163 -13.99 -9.49 32.66
CA PRO A 163 -12.56 -9.47 32.43
C PRO A 163 -11.82 -9.25 33.76
N GLU A 164 -11.02 -10.22 34.18
CA GLU A 164 -10.14 -10.08 35.34
C GLU A 164 -8.77 -9.54 34.88
N ILE A 165 -8.24 -8.58 35.63
CA ILE A 165 -6.99 -7.91 35.30
C ILE A 165 -5.85 -8.55 36.08
N TYR A 166 -4.81 -8.98 35.39
CA TYR A 166 -3.62 -9.59 35.97
C TYR A 166 -2.35 -8.87 35.51
N THR A 167 -1.51 -8.46 36.46
CA THR A 167 -0.16 -7.96 36.17
C THR A 167 0.87 -9.03 36.48
N TRP A 168 1.80 -9.26 35.55
CA TRP A 168 2.92 -10.17 35.80
C TRP A 168 3.89 -9.60 36.83
N GLN A 169 4.27 -10.43 37.80
CA GLN A 169 5.27 -10.12 38.83
C GLN A 169 6.29 -11.26 39.00
N GLY A 170 6.23 -12.29 38.15
CA GLY A 170 7.06 -13.49 38.27
C GLY A 170 8.51 -13.34 37.81
N GLY A 171 8.87 -12.21 37.17
CA GLY A 171 10.17 -12.05 36.52
C GLY A 171 10.43 -13.19 35.52
N ASN A 172 11.59 -13.85 35.63
CA ASN A 172 11.82 -15.13 34.96
C ASN A 172 11.03 -16.23 35.69
N GLY A 173 9.93 -16.67 35.10
CA GLY A 173 9.01 -17.60 35.76
C GLY A 173 8.12 -18.35 34.80
N ASP A 174 7.41 -19.34 35.32
CA ASP A 174 6.47 -20.14 34.56
C ASP A 174 5.08 -19.47 34.51
N TRP A 175 4.50 -19.38 33.32
CA TRP A 175 3.20 -18.76 33.03
C TRP A 175 2.06 -19.32 33.89
N THR A 176 2.13 -20.61 34.21
CA THR A 176 1.06 -21.38 34.86
C THR A 176 1.04 -21.23 36.38
N ILE A 177 2.07 -20.66 36.99
CA ILE A 177 2.15 -20.50 38.45
C ILE A 177 1.28 -19.31 38.88
N PRO A 178 0.17 -19.53 39.64
CA PRO A 178 -0.79 -18.45 39.91
C PRO A 178 -0.20 -17.25 40.63
N SER A 179 0.77 -17.46 41.54
CA SER A 179 1.40 -16.38 42.30
C SER A 179 2.34 -15.48 41.49
N ASN A 180 2.70 -15.88 40.26
CA ASN A 180 3.46 -15.02 39.34
C ASN A 180 2.60 -13.90 38.74
N TRP A 181 1.28 -13.95 38.95
CA TRP A 181 0.32 -12.92 38.59
C TRP A 181 -0.17 -12.19 39.85
N LEU A 182 -0.49 -10.90 39.70
CA LEU A 182 -1.12 -10.06 40.71
C LEU A 182 -2.47 -9.54 40.18
N PRO A 183 -3.62 -9.87 40.80
CA PRO A 183 -3.80 -10.89 41.85
C PRO A 183 -3.45 -12.30 41.34
N SER A 184 -3.41 -13.30 42.22
CA SER A 184 -3.07 -14.67 41.79
C SER A 184 -4.09 -15.22 40.78
N ARG A 185 -3.59 -15.70 39.63
CA ARG A 185 -4.42 -16.20 38.53
C ARG A 185 -4.75 -17.68 38.72
N ASN A 186 -5.69 -17.99 39.63
CA ASN A 186 -6.05 -19.36 39.98
C ASN A 186 -7.01 -20.04 39.00
N LEU A 187 -7.78 -19.26 38.25
CA LEU A 187 -8.79 -19.72 37.29
C LEU A 187 -8.60 -18.96 35.98
N PRO A 188 -7.64 -19.37 35.12
CA PRO A 188 -7.49 -18.84 33.78
C PRO A 188 -8.81 -18.81 33.00
N ALA A 189 -9.20 -17.66 32.47
CA ALA A 189 -10.40 -17.51 31.66
C ALA A 189 -10.10 -16.87 30.29
N PRO A 190 -10.93 -17.14 29.26
CA PRO A 190 -10.79 -16.54 27.94
C PRO A 190 -10.88 -15.01 27.92
N THR A 191 -11.46 -14.39 28.95
CA THR A 191 -11.66 -12.94 29.05
C THR A 191 -10.58 -12.22 29.85
N ASP A 192 -9.51 -12.92 30.24
CA ASP A 192 -8.48 -12.34 31.09
C ASP A 192 -7.71 -11.21 30.38
N ILE A 193 -7.39 -10.16 31.13
CA ILE A 193 -6.59 -9.02 30.70
C ILE A 193 -5.21 -9.12 31.35
N LEU A 194 -4.18 -9.30 30.53
CA LEU A 194 -2.82 -9.56 31.01
C LEU A 194 -1.89 -8.37 30.73
N PHE A 195 -1.21 -7.88 31.77
CA PHE A 195 -0.28 -6.76 31.71
C PHE A 195 1.16 -7.14 32.04
N PHE A 196 2.08 -6.66 31.21
CA PHE A 196 3.52 -6.65 31.42
C PHE A 196 4.01 -5.19 31.43
N ILE A 197 4.18 -4.60 32.61
CA ILE A 197 4.35 -3.14 32.81
C ILE A 197 5.38 -2.77 33.90
N ASP A 198 6.33 -3.67 34.16
CA ASP A 198 7.30 -3.58 35.25
C ASP A 198 8.57 -2.74 34.97
N GLY A 199 8.76 -2.26 33.73
CA GLY A 199 9.76 -1.25 33.39
C GLY A 199 11.23 -1.70 33.47
N GLY A 200 11.74 -2.28 32.37
CA GLY A 200 13.15 -2.14 31.97
C GLY A 200 14.09 -3.34 32.16
N ILE A 201 13.76 -4.36 32.95
CA ILE A 201 14.57 -5.59 33.01
C ILE A 201 13.95 -6.65 32.09
N PRO A 202 14.70 -7.18 31.09
CA PRO A 202 14.20 -8.28 30.28
C PRO A 202 14.02 -9.57 31.09
N TYR A 203 12.93 -10.28 30.86
CA TYR A 203 12.69 -11.62 31.42
C TYR A 203 12.05 -12.55 30.40
N THR A 204 12.27 -13.84 30.63
CA THR A 204 11.68 -14.93 29.85
C THR A 204 10.61 -15.63 30.69
N ILE A 205 9.42 -15.74 30.13
CA ILE A 205 8.30 -16.50 30.69
C ILE A 205 8.21 -17.83 29.98
N THR A 206 8.37 -18.91 30.73
CA THR A 206 8.33 -20.27 30.21
C THR A 206 6.96 -20.91 30.42
N GLY A 207 6.70 -22.03 29.75
CA GLY A 207 5.52 -22.83 30.04
C GLY A 207 4.22 -22.18 29.59
N VAL A 208 4.26 -21.28 28.59
CA VAL A 208 3.04 -20.65 28.06
C VAL A 208 2.18 -21.74 27.41
N PRO A 209 0.94 -21.98 27.90
CA PRO A 209 0.09 -23.07 27.42
C PRO A 209 -0.78 -22.66 26.23
N ASP A 210 -1.44 -23.65 25.63
CA ASP A 210 -2.56 -23.41 24.72
C ASP A 210 -3.73 -22.78 25.49
N GLN A 211 -4.08 -21.53 25.17
CA GLN A 211 -5.23 -20.86 25.80
C GLN A 211 -5.72 -19.67 24.98
N THR A 212 -6.90 -19.19 25.34
CA THR A 212 -7.45 -17.91 24.89
C THR A 212 -7.40 -16.91 26.05
N ILE A 213 -7.15 -15.64 25.74
CA ILE A 213 -7.24 -14.50 26.65
C ILE A 213 -7.91 -13.32 25.92
N GLY A 214 -8.40 -12.35 26.67
CA GLY A 214 -9.12 -11.23 26.09
C GLY A 214 -8.20 -10.10 25.66
N TYR A 215 -7.17 -9.80 26.47
CA TYR A 215 -6.23 -8.73 26.18
C TYR A 215 -4.82 -9.03 26.67
N LEU A 216 -3.83 -8.56 25.92
CA LEU A 216 -2.42 -8.57 26.31
C LEU A 216 -1.78 -7.20 26.05
N GLU A 217 -1.13 -6.64 27.06
CA GLU A 217 -0.32 -5.44 26.91
C GLU A 217 1.09 -5.61 27.44
N VAL A 218 2.04 -5.14 26.62
CA VAL A 218 3.44 -4.95 27.02
C VAL A 218 3.75 -3.46 26.86
N SER A 219 3.94 -2.75 27.98
CA SER A 219 4.17 -1.30 27.93
C SER A 219 5.15 -0.84 28.99
N MET A 220 5.29 0.49 29.16
CA MET A 220 6.18 1.11 30.15
C MET A 220 7.68 0.72 30.03
N GLY A 221 8.14 0.35 28.83
CA GLY A 221 9.53 -0.06 28.59
C GLY A 221 9.83 -1.50 29.01
N THR A 222 8.80 -2.32 29.24
CA THR A 222 8.94 -3.74 29.57
C THR A 222 9.39 -4.56 28.37
N ARG A 223 10.27 -5.55 28.61
CA ARG A 223 10.80 -6.44 27.58
C ARG A 223 10.56 -7.89 27.99
N VAL A 224 9.55 -8.51 27.40
CA VAL A 224 9.15 -9.88 27.74
C VAL A 224 9.50 -10.83 26.59
N THR A 225 9.94 -12.03 26.92
CA THR A 225 10.13 -13.13 25.97
C THR A 225 9.27 -14.31 26.39
N LEU A 226 8.45 -14.85 25.49
CA LEU A 226 7.59 -15.99 25.75
C LEU A 226 8.16 -17.27 25.16
N GLU A 227 8.12 -18.36 25.93
CA GLU A 227 8.48 -19.71 25.48
C GLU A 227 7.32 -20.68 25.72
N ALA A 228 6.90 -21.35 24.65
CA ALA A 228 5.78 -22.29 24.69
C ALA A 228 6.06 -23.54 25.54
N ALA A 229 5.02 -24.00 26.23
CA ALA A 229 5.03 -25.24 27.00
C ALA A 229 5.27 -26.48 26.12
N ALA A 230 4.76 -26.48 24.90
CA ALA A 230 4.89 -27.58 23.94
C ALA A 230 4.98 -27.08 22.49
N ASP A 231 5.37 -27.95 21.57
CA ASP A 231 5.41 -27.64 20.15
C ASP A 231 4.00 -27.46 19.56
N GLY A 232 3.79 -26.40 18.79
CA GLY A 232 2.50 -26.07 18.19
C GLY A 232 1.54 -25.29 19.10
N THR A 233 2.01 -24.83 20.26
CA THR A 233 1.18 -24.06 21.19
C THR A 233 0.68 -22.76 20.57
N THR A 234 -0.56 -22.37 20.86
CA THR A 234 -1.22 -21.16 20.38
C THR A 234 -1.85 -20.38 21.53
N LEU A 235 -1.50 -19.09 21.63
CA LEU A 235 -2.21 -18.11 22.45
C LEU A 235 -3.15 -17.31 21.54
N ALA A 236 -4.45 -17.54 21.69
CA ALA A 236 -5.47 -16.72 21.03
C ALA A 236 -5.76 -15.48 21.87
N ILE A 237 -5.76 -14.30 21.25
CA ILE A 237 -5.99 -13.02 21.94
C ILE A 237 -7.13 -12.29 21.24
N GLY A 238 -8.23 -12.05 21.93
CA GLY A 238 -9.32 -11.24 21.42
C GLY A 238 -10.63 -11.44 22.16
N ASP A 239 -11.44 -10.37 22.24
CA ASP A 239 -12.84 -10.30 22.70
C ASP A 239 -13.20 -8.91 23.27
N LEU A 240 -12.34 -7.90 23.09
CA LEU A 240 -12.51 -6.56 23.63
C LEU A 240 -12.65 -5.52 22.52
N ALA A 241 -13.25 -4.37 22.87
CA ALA A 241 -13.34 -3.26 21.94
C ALA A 241 -12.02 -2.49 21.90
N GLY A 242 -11.48 -2.27 20.70
CA GLY A 242 -10.19 -1.60 20.49
C GLY A 242 -9.11 -2.60 20.09
N TYR A 243 -7.87 -2.35 20.50
CA TYR A 243 -6.78 -3.32 20.33
C TYR A 243 -6.89 -4.39 21.41
N ASP A 244 -6.75 -5.66 21.03
CA ASP A 244 -6.70 -6.81 21.92
C ASP A 244 -5.26 -7.15 22.30
N LEU A 245 -4.30 -6.78 21.44
CA LEU A 245 -2.86 -6.87 21.71
C LEU A 245 -2.20 -5.51 21.49
N TYR A 246 -1.57 -4.96 22.52
CA TYR A 246 -0.85 -3.70 22.44
C TYR A 246 0.60 -3.82 22.94
N VAL A 247 1.55 -3.34 22.13
CA VAL A 247 2.95 -3.21 22.54
C VAL A 247 3.35 -1.75 22.46
N GLY A 248 3.49 -1.10 23.61
CA GLY A 248 3.79 0.33 23.70
C GLY A 248 5.25 0.66 23.34
N GLY A 249 5.47 1.87 22.81
CA GLY A 249 6.79 2.35 22.40
C GLY A 249 7.88 2.17 23.47
N GLY A 250 9.04 1.67 23.06
CA GLY A 250 10.16 1.32 23.94
C GLY A 250 10.03 -0.02 24.68
N SER A 251 8.91 -0.73 24.49
CA SER A 251 8.64 -2.06 25.06
C SER A 251 8.81 -3.15 23.98
N SER A 252 8.96 -4.41 24.37
CA SER A 252 9.08 -5.51 23.40
C SER A 252 8.38 -6.79 23.83
N LEU A 253 7.61 -7.39 22.91
CA LEU A 253 7.04 -8.74 23.05
C LEU A 253 7.80 -9.71 22.14
N ASN A 254 8.60 -10.60 22.72
CA ASN A 254 9.41 -11.53 21.96
C ASN A 254 8.95 -12.97 22.14
N ILE A 255 9.32 -13.84 21.21
CA ILE A 255 9.14 -15.28 21.30
C ILE A 255 10.50 -15.97 21.04
N SER A 256 10.83 -16.95 21.88
CA SER A 256 12.03 -17.78 21.74
C SER A 256 11.72 -19.27 22.00
N GLY A 257 12.79 -20.07 22.00
CA GLY A 257 12.73 -21.51 22.24
C GLY A 257 12.63 -22.31 20.95
N THR A 258 12.67 -23.64 21.07
CA THR A 258 12.59 -24.55 19.91
C THR A 258 11.16 -24.95 19.56
N ASN A 259 10.25 -24.89 20.55
CA ASN A 259 8.85 -25.23 20.38
C ASN A 259 8.16 -24.15 19.53
N ALA A 260 7.55 -24.52 18.41
CA ALA A 260 6.76 -23.59 17.62
C ALA A 260 5.63 -23.01 18.48
N TYR A 261 5.51 -21.69 18.46
CA TYR A 261 4.55 -20.94 19.27
C TYR A 261 3.86 -19.89 18.41
N ALA A 262 2.54 -19.86 18.42
CA ALA A 262 1.74 -18.90 17.68
C ALA A 262 1.00 -17.95 18.63
N ILE A 263 1.06 -16.65 18.36
CA ILE A 263 0.08 -15.69 18.84
C ILE A 263 -0.92 -15.48 17.71
N ASN A 264 -2.21 -15.69 17.97
CA ASN A 264 -3.26 -15.63 16.95
C ASN A 264 -4.38 -14.65 17.35
N LEU A 265 -4.70 -13.72 16.45
CA LEU A 265 -5.80 -12.79 16.57
C LEU A 265 -7.00 -13.37 15.78
N PRO A 266 -8.07 -13.84 16.43
CA PRO A 266 -9.27 -14.35 15.76
C PRO A 266 -10.06 -13.22 15.06
N THR A 267 -11.13 -13.57 14.35
CA THR A 267 -11.99 -12.59 13.68
C THR A 267 -12.54 -11.55 14.66
N GLY A 268 -12.45 -10.28 14.29
CA GLY A 268 -12.80 -9.12 15.08
C GLY A 268 -11.66 -8.58 15.95
N ALA A 269 -10.59 -9.36 16.17
CA ALA A 269 -9.50 -8.98 17.04
C ALA A 269 -8.39 -8.20 16.31
N THR A 270 -7.81 -7.22 16.99
CA THR A 270 -6.76 -6.37 16.41
C THR A 270 -5.54 -6.22 17.32
N ALA A 271 -4.37 -6.06 16.72
CA ALA A 271 -3.11 -5.84 17.39
C ALA A 271 -2.41 -4.57 16.88
N PHE A 272 -1.82 -3.81 17.80
CA PHE A 272 -1.07 -2.60 17.47
C PHE A 272 0.27 -2.55 18.20
N PHE A 273 1.34 -2.31 17.44
CA PHE A 273 2.70 -2.24 17.94
C PHE A 273 3.24 -0.83 17.71
N ASP A 274 3.52 -0.09 18.78
CA ASP A 274 4.43 1.06 18.81
C ASP A 274 5.86 0.64 19.21
N GLY A 275 5.99 -0.52 19.88
CA GLY A 275 7.25 -1.12 20.29
C GLY A 275 7.69 -2.28 19.39
N ASP A 276 8.58 -3.12 19.91
CA ASP A 276 9.28 -4.13 19.11
C ASP A 276 8.74 -5.55 19.32
N MET A 277 8.96 -6.41 18.33
CA MET A 277 8.73 -7.84 18.45
C MET A 277 9.84 -8.63 17.76
N THR A 278 10.38 -9.63 18.45
CA THR A 278 11.38 -10.56 17.89
C THR A 278 10.90 -12.00 17.96
N LEU A 279 10.95 -12.72 16.84
CA LEU A 279 10.83 -14.17 16.78
C LEU A 279 12.22 -14.79 16.64
N SER A 280 12.59 -15.76 17.48
CA SER A 280 13.91 -16.42 17.44
C SER A 280 13.78 -17.92 17.68
N GLY A 281 14.59 -18.76 17.02
CA GLY A 281 14.55 -20.21 17.18
C GLY A 281 13.43 -20.92 16.39
N GLY A 282 12.39 -21.41 17.07
CA GLY A 282 11.35 -22.25 16.49
C GLY A 282 10.55 -21.60 15.36
N ALA A 283 9.63 -22.38 14.76
CA ALA A 283 8.76 -21.91 13.69
C ALA A 283 7.56 -21.10 14.22
N HIS A 284 7.87 -20.04 14.98
CA HIS A 284 6.91 -19.17 15.65
C HIS A 284 6.08 -18.33 14.67
N LYS A 285 4.90 -17.89 15.10
CA LYS A 285 3.98 -17.11 14.27
C LYS A 285 3.26 -16.01 15.04
N LEU A 286 2.96 -14.92 14.34
CA LEU A 286 1.99 -13.90 14.72
C LEU A 286 0.96 -13.81 13.58
N THR A 287 -0.28 -14.26 13.82
CA THR A 287 -1.30 -14.36 12.77
C THR A 287 -2.56 -13.58 13.13
N ALA A 288 -3.24 -13.05 12.11
CA ALA A 288 -4.57 -12.46 12.27
C ALA A 288 -5.54 -13.00 11.22
N ALA A 289 -6.80 -13.16 11.62
CA ALA A 289 -7.88 -13.62 10.76
C ALA A 289 -8.37 -12.54 9.78
N ASP A 290 -8.26 -11.26 10.16
CA ASP A 290 -8.77 -10.13 9.38
C ASP A 290 -7.66 -9.34 8.70
N ALA A 291 -7.99 -8.73 7.56
CA ALA A 291 -7.11 -7.75 6.90
C ALA A 291 -6.88 -6.55 7.84
N GLY A 292 -5.63 -6.12 7.99
CA GLY A 292 -5.27 -5.08 8.95
C GLY A 292 -5.35 -5.48 10.42
N GLY A 293 -5.56 -6.77 10.73
CA GLY A 293 -5.67 -7.26 12.10
C GLY A 293 -4.39 -7.08 12.94
N ILE A 294 -3.23 -6.93 12.31
CA ILE A 294 -1.97 -6.56 12.98
C ILE A 294 -1.38 -5.33 12.30
N THR A 295 -1.02 -4.31 13.08
CA THR A 295 -0.34 -3.12 12.59
C THR A 295 0.93 -2.82 13.37
N PHE A 296 2.05 -2.72 12.67
CA PHE A 296 3.28 -2.10 13.17
C PHE A 296 3.24 -0.60 12.84
N GLY A 297 3.16 0.21 13.88
CA GLY A 297 3.11 1.67 13.82
C GLY A 297 4.49 2.30 13.56
N SER A 298 4.52 3.63 13.46
CA SER A 298 5.75 4.38 13.22
C SER A 298 6.76 4.16 14.35
N GLY A 299 7.97 3.70 14.03
CA GLY A 299 9.04 3.41 14.97
C GLY A 299 9.04 1.97 15.51
N ALA A 300 7.98 1.19 15.26
CA ALA A 300 7.92 -0.21 15.67
C ALA A 300 8.81 -1.09 14.78
N THR A 301 9.47 -2.08 15.39
CA THR A 301 10.31 -3.04 14.68
C THR A 301 9.81 -4.47 14.88
N PHE A 302 9.56 -5.17 13.77
CA PHE A 302 9.49 -6.62 13.77
C PHE A 302 10.83 -7.22 13.35
N THR A 303 11.31 -8.21 14.08
CA THR A 303 12.58 -8.90 13.82
C THR A 303 12.37 -10.40 13.67
N ALA A 304 12.61 -10.92 12.46
CA ALA A 304 12.85 -12.34 12.23
C ALA A 304 14.29 -12.65 12.68
N GLY A 305 14.44 -12.91 13.97
CA GLY A 305 15.69 -12.99 14.71
C GLY A 305 16.49 -14.26 14.45
N THR A 306 17.65 -14.37 15.10
CA THR A 306 18.59 -15.46 14.87
C THR A 306 17.96 -16.84 15.15
N GLY A 307 18.27 -17.80 14.29
CA GLY A 307 17.76 -19.16 14.39
C GLY A 307 16.29 -19.35 14.04
N PHE A 308 15.51 -18.27 13.88
CA PHE A 308 14.09 -18.34 13.49
C PHE A 308 13.90 -19.12 12.19
N SER A 309 12.82 -19.90 12.12
CA SER A 309 12.47 -20.73 10.97
C SER A 309 11.03 -20.50 10.52
N GLY A 310 10.75 -20.71 9.23
CA GLY A 310 9.40 -20.54 8.67
C GLY A 310 8.99 -19.08 8.44
N ASN A 311 7.71 -18.87 8.08
CA ASN A 311 7.14 -17.55 7.80
C ASN A 311 6.52 -16.94 9.08
N PRO A 312 6.90 -15.71 9.46
CA PRO A 312 6.46 -15.11 10.73
C PRO A 312 4.96 -14.84 10.82
N PHE A 313 4.28 -14.65 9.68
CA PHE A 313 2.88 -14.23 9.63
C PHE A 313 1.92 -15.30 9.09
N GLY A 314 2.41 -16.53 8.89
CA GLY A 314 1.62 -17.63 8.32
C GLY A 314 1.10 -17.34 6.90
N ALA A 315 0.22 -18.20 6.39
CA ALA A 315 -0.39 -18.11 5.05
C ALA A 315 -1.88 -17.73 5.11
N GLY A 316 -2.23 -16.82 6.03
CA GLY A 316 -3.62 -16.45 6.35
C GLY A 316 -4.23 -15.43 5.40
N MET A 317 -5.02 -14.51 5.96
CA MET A 317 -5.74 -13.47 5.22
C MET A 317 -4.77 -12.50 4.51
N PRO A 318 -4.98 -12.16 3.22
CA PRO A 318 -4.17 -11.15 2.55
C PRO A 318 -4.20 -9.79 3.27
N ASN A 319 -3.05 -9.14 3.35
CA ASN A 319 -2.85 -7.86 4.04
C ASN A 319 -3.31 -7.87 5.52
N SER A 320 -3.26 -9.01 6.21
CA SER A 320 -3.57 -9.08 7.64
C SER A 320 -2.52 -8.41 8.52
N VAL A 321 -1.31 -8.21 8.00
CA VAL A 321 -0.22 -7.52 8.69
C VAL A 321 0.19 -6.26 7.92
N ILE A 322 0.15 -5.12 8.58
CA ILE A 322 0.49 -3.81 8.01
C ILE A 322 1.77 -3.29 8.65
N PHE A 323 2.74 -2.96 7.81
CA PHE A 323 3.90 -2.15 8.20
C PHE A 323 3.64 -0.71 7.76
N SER A 324 3.39 0.17 8.73
CA SER A 324 3.09 1.58 8.49
C SER A 324 4.35 2.39 8.17
N ASN A 325 4.17 3.63 7.69
CA ASN A 325 5.28 4.57 7.52
C ASN A 325 6.13 4.68 8.81
N GLY A 326 7.45 4.54 8.69
CA GLY A 326 8.41 4.58 9.78
C GLY A 326 8.57 3.28 10.57
N SER A 327 7.84 2.21 10.21
CA SER A 327 8.03 0.87 10.81
C SER A 327 9.13 0.06 10.11
N TYR A 328 9.65 -0.96 10.77
CA TYR A 328 10.74 -1.80 10.28
C TYR A 328 10.38 -3.29 10.31
N TYR A 329 10.73 -4.00 9.23
CA TYR A 329 10.87 -5.46 9.22
C TYR A 329 12.35 -5.81 9.05
N GLN A 330 12.93 -6.52 10.01
CA GLN A 330 14.34 -6.91 10.01
C GLN A 330 14.48 -8.43 9.81
N GLN A 331 15.21 -8.85 8.77
CA GLN A 331 15.40 -10.27 8.46
C GLN A 331 16.82 -10.76 8.76
N LEU A 332 16.99 -11.43 9.90
CA LEU A 332 18.22 -12.15 10.25
C LEU A 332 18.12 -13.65 9.98
N ALA A 333 16.90 -14.21 10.00
CA ALA A 333 16.63 -15.60 9.65
C ALA A 333 15.18 -15.76 9.13
N GLY A 334 14.69 -16.99 9.06
CA GLY A 334 13.34 -17.31 8.62
C GLY A 334 13.11 -17.24 7.12
N SER A 335 11.89 -17.57 6.73
CA SER A 335 11.37 -17.41 5.36
C SER A 335 10.77 -16.01 5.17
N ASP A 336 10.32 -15.71 3.96
CA ASP A 336 9.73 -14.41 3.63
C ASP A 336 8.45 -14.10 4.45
N PRO A 337 8.11 -12.81 4.64
CA PRO A 337 6.91 -12.45 5.38
C PRO A 337 5.60 -12.55 4.57
N PHE A 338 5.67 -12.84 3.26
CA PHE A 338 4.50 -12.75 2.39
C PHE A 338 3.66 -14.02 2.39
N SER A 339 4.30 -15.19 2.40
CA SER A 339 3.77 -16.57 2.53
C SER A 339 2.68 -17.03 1.54
N LEU A 340 1.89 -16.12 0.97
CA LEU A 340 0.89 -16.36 -0.05
C LEU A 340 1.52 -16.41 -1.45
N ALA A 341 0.84 -17.11 -2.35
CA ALA A 341 1.22 -17.18 -3.76
C ALA A 341 1.19 -15.79 -4.40
N VAL A 342 2.21 -15.49 -5.21
CA VAL A 342 2.32 -14.24 -5.96
C VAL A 342 1.06 -14.01 -6.82
N PRO A 343 0.52 -12.78 -6.92
CA PRO A 343 1.03 -11.54 -6.32
C PRO A 343 0.49 -11.24 -4.90
N ASN A 344 -0.30 -12.14 -4.30
CA ASN A 344 -0.93 -11.88 -3.00
C ASN A 344 0.08 -11.99 -1.86
N SER A 345 -0.07 -11.15 -0.84
CA SER A 345 0.82 -11.07 0.33
C SER A 345 0.02 -11.02 1.62
N VAL A 346 0.48 -11.72 2.68
CA VAL A 346 -0.04 -11.52 4.05
C VAL A 346 0.37 -10.15 4.57
N THR A 347 1.58 -9.71 4.25
CA THR A 347 2.08 -8.39 4.63
C THR A 347 1.82 -7.32 3.58
N ALA A 348 1.42 -6.13 4.04
CA ALA A 348 1.45 -4.90 3.28
C ALA A 348 2.51 -3.96 3.85
N PHE A 349 3.57 -3.71 3.09
CA PHE A 349 4.55 -2.67 3.36
C PHE A 349 4.04 -1.35 2.77
N GLN A 350 3.60 -0.43 3.63
CA GLN A 350 3.16 0.89 3.19
C GLN A 350 4.36 1.77 2.84
N SER A 351 4.10 2.84 2.08
CA SER A 351 5.13 3.82 1.75
C SER A 351 5.81 4.38 3.00
N GLY A 352 7.14 4.37 3.01
CA GLY A 352 7.98 4.76 4.15
C GLY A 352 8.16 3.71 5.26
N SER A 353 7.58 2.51 5.13
CA SER A 353 8.02 1.35 5.92
C SER A 353 9.31 0.76 5.35
N ILE A 354 10.17 0.19 6.18
CA ILE A 354 11.48 -0.32 5.74
C ILE A 354 11.54 -1.84 5.94
N PHE A 355 11.78 -2.56 4.84
CA PHE A 355 12.26 -3.94 4.88
C PHE A 355 13.78 -3.94 4.86
N ARG A 356 14.42 -4.45 5.91
CA ARG A 356 15.88 -4.54 6.03
C ARG A 356 16.35 -5.99 6.04
N MET A 357 17.18 -6.35 5.06
CA MET A 357 17.85 -7.64 4.98
C MET A 357 19.18 -7.58 5.72
N LEU A 358 19.27 -8.32 6.84
CA LEU A 358 20.44 -8.39 7.72
C LEU A 358 21.14 -9.76 7.66
N SER A 359 20.72 -10.64 6.75
CA SER A 359 21.22 -12.01 6.59
C SER A 359 21.52 -12.31 5.13
N ASN A 360 22.21 -13.42 4.85
CA ASN A 360 22.50 -13.83 3.47
C ASN A 360 21.40 -14.78 2.94
N LEU A 361 20.16 -14.30 2.92
CA LEU A 361 18.99 -15.04 2.45
C LEU A 361 18.48 -14.45 1.13
N PRO A 362 17.90 -15.27 0.23
CA PRO A 362 17.28 -14.74 -0.97
C PRO A 362 16.11 -13.83 -0.59
N LEU A 363 15.98 -12.69 -1.29
CA LEU A 363 14.87 -11.78 -1.07
C LEU A 363 13.67 -12.19 -1.95
N SER A 364 12.48 -12.28 -1.34
CA SER A 364 11.25 -12.59 -2.07
C SER A 364 10.77 -11.35 -2.84
N ILE A 365 11.16 -11.23 -4.11
CA ILE A 365 10.89 -10.03 -4.92
C ILE A 365 9.93 -10.25 -6.10
N ASP A 366 9.58 -11.49 -6.41
CA ASP A 366 8.70 -11.79 -7.53
C ASP A 366 7.25 -11.34 -7.25
N GLY A 367 6.72 -10.42 -8.06
CA GLY A 367 5.34 -9.93 -7.92
C GLY A 367 5.06 -9.21 -6.58
N ARG A 368 6.10 -8.74 -5.89
CA ARG A 368 5.98 -8.13 -4.56
C ARG A 368 5.95 -6.61 -4.61
N THR A 369 5.39 -6.03 -3.56
CA THR A 369 5.40 -4.59 -3.30
C THR A 369 6.02 -4.33 -1.94
N TYR A 370 7.00 -3.45 -1.93
CA TYR A 370 7.66 -2.95 -0.74
C TYR A 370 7.43 -1.44 -0.62
N GLY A 371 7.51 -0.92 0.61
CA GLY A 371 7.85 0.49 0.83
C GLY A 371 9.31 0.66 0.47
N ASP A 372 10.17 0.74 1.46
CA ASP A 372 11.61 0.83 1.27
C ASP A 372 12.27 -0.55 1.47
N VAL A 373 13.30 -0.83 0.68
CA VAL A 373 14.14 -2.02 0.81
C VAL A 373 15.57 -1.59 1.10
N GLU A 374 16.17 -2.17 2.13
CA GLU A 374 17.56 -1.98 2.51
C GLU A 374 18.30 -3.32 2.61
N ILE A 375 19.38 -3.46 1.86
CA ILE A 375 20.36 -4.54 2.05
C ILE A 375 21.48 -4.01 2.94
N ASP A 376 21.60 -4.59 4.13
CA ASP A 376 22.53 -4.15 5.19
C ASP A 376 23.24 -5.36 5.80
N ASN A 377 23.91 -6.12 4.93
CA ASN A 377 24.73 -7.24 5.36
C ASN A 377 25.91 -7.42 4.39
N PRO A 378 27.17 -7.34 4.88
CA PRO A 378 28.35 -7.42 4.01
C PRO A 378 28.54 -8.81 3.38
N ALA A 379 27.95 -9.85 4.00
CA ALA A 379 27.95 -11.21 3.46
C ALA A 379 26.79 -11.47 2.48
N PHE A 380 25.90 -10.50 2.26
CA PHE A 380 24.80 -10.66 1.31
C PHE A 380 25.37 -10.79 -0.12
N ALA A 381 25.08 -11.90 -0.77
CA ALA A 381 25.51 -12.19 -2.13
C ALA A 381 24.45 -13.04 -2.83
N HIS A 382 23.41 -12.37 -3.34
CA HIS A 382 22.26 -13.04 -3.97
C HIS A 382 21.95 -12.52 -5.37
N SER A 383 21.31 -13.41 -6.13
CA SER A 383 20.84 -13.20 -7.49
C SER A 383 19.38 -13.61 -7.55
N ASP A 384 18.50 -12.69 -7.13
CA ASP A 384 17.08 -12.96 -6.97
C ASP A 384 16.32 -12.71 -8.27
N THR A 385 15.26 -13.49 -8.50
CA THR A 385 14.57 -13.53 -9.80
C THR A 385 13.20 -12.85 -9.73
N VAL A 386 12.84 -12.13 -10.78
CA VAL A 386 11.55 -11.41 -10.90
C VAL A 386 10.89 -11.79 -12.23
N ALA A 387 9.77 -12.51 -12.16
CA ALA A 387 8.95 -12.92 -13.31
C ALA A 387 7.62 -12.16 -13.39
N THR A 388 7.20 -11.52 -12.29
CA THR A 388 6.05 -10.63 -12.16
C THR A 388 6.53 -9.30 -11.59
N ALA A 389 5.93 -8.18 -12.02
CA ALA A 389 6.43 -6.83 -11.71
C ALA A 389 6.70 -6.60 -10.22
N LEU A 390 7.85 -5.98 -9.94
CA LEU A 390 8.31 -5.62 -8.59
C LEU A 390 8.11 -4.11 -8.37
N ASN A 391 7.53 -3.74 -7.23
CA ASN A 391 7.30 -2.35 -6.86
C ASN A 391 8.07 -2.02 -5.57
N ILE A 392 8.88 -0.96 -5.60
CA ILE A 392 9.65 -0.46 -4.46
C ILE A 392 9.56 1.07 -4.43
N ASP A 393 9.46 1.66 -3.25
CA ASP A 393 9.68 3.08 -3.06
C ASP A 393 11.18 3.38 -3.09
N ASN A 394 11.91 3.28 -1.96
CA ASN A 394 13.36 3.44 -1.95
C ASN A 394 14.09 2.10 -1.99
N LEU A 395 15.16 2.04 -2.77
CA LEU A 395 16.04 0.88 -2.91
C LEU A 395 17.46 1.25 -2.46
N THR A 396 17.87 0.70 -1.32
CA THR A 396 19.16 0.99 -0.69
C THR A 396 20.00 -0.28 -0.56
N VAL A 397 21.26 -0.22 -1.01
CA VAL A 397 22.27 -1.22 -0.72
C VAL A 397 23.38 -0.56 0.09
N THR A 398 23.29 -0.71 1.42
CA THR A 398 24.26 -0.17 2.37
C THR A 398 25.51 -1.05 2.41
N GLU A 399 25.35 -2.37 2.36
CA GLU A 399 26.45 -3.34 2.28
C GLU A 399 26.05 -4.56 1.43
N GLY A 400 27.03 -5.32 0.94
CA GLY A 400 26.81 -6.56 0.20
C GLY A 400 26.60 -6.38 -1.31
N ASN A 401 26.23 -7.47 -1.98
CA ASN A 401 26.11 -7.58 -3.43
C ASN A 401 24.73 -8.14 -3.81
N TRP A 402 23.94 -7.33 -4.51
CA TRP A 402 22.61 -7.73 -4.95
C TRP A 402 22.44 -7.66 -6.47
N SER A 403 22.06 -8.78 -7.07
CA SER A 403 21.65 -8.85 -8.47
C SER A 403 20.16 -9.15 -8.56
N ILE A 404 19.42 -8.33 -9.30
CA ILE A 404 18.00 -8.51 -9.60
C ILE A 404 17.87 -9.00 -11.04
N ASN A 405 17.49 -10.26 -11.20
CA ASN A 405 17.40 -10.95 -12.48
C ASN A 405 15.95 -10.94 -13.00
N LEU A 406 15.65 -9.99 -13.89
CA LEU A 406 14.31 -9.82 -14.45
C LEU A 406 14.07 -10.82 -15.60
N MET A 407 12.96 -11.54 -15.58
CA MET A 407 12.55 -12.52 -16.59
C MET A 407 11.46 -11.95 -17.53
N GLY A 408 11.65 -10.71 -17.98
CA GLY A 408 10.66 -9.99 -18.81
C GLY A 408 9.63 -9.20 -18.00
N ALA A 409 9.75 -9.21 -16.67
CA ALA A 409 9.00 -8.34 -15.78
C ALA A 409 9.67 -6.98 -15.62
N ASP A 410 8.89 -5.96 -15.29
CA ASP A 410 9.40 -4.62 -14.99
C ASP A 410 9.67 -4.45 -13.49
N ILE A 411 10.52 -3.48 -13.18
CA ILE A 411 10.71 -2.96 -11.82
C ILE A 411 10.31 -1.49 -11.78
N ASN A 412 9.49 -1.15 -10.80
CA ASN A 412 8.97 0.19 -10.58
C ASN A 412 9.57 0.79 -9.31
N ILE A 413 10.23 1.93 -9.45
CA ILE A 413 10.86 2.69 -8.36
C ILE A 413 10.11 4.01 -8.19
N LYS A 414 9.53 4.23 -7.00
CA LYS A 414 8.80 5.46 -6.64
C LYS A 414 9.60 6.44 -5.79
N GLY A 415 10.69 5.98 -5.19
CA GLY A 415 11.65 6.74 -4.40
C GLY A 415 13.06 6.72 -5.00
N ASN A 416 14.09 6.67 -4.17
CA ASN A 416 15.48 6.80 -4.58
C ASN A 416 16.18 5.45 -4.71
N ILE A 417 17.27 5.41 -5.49
CA ILE A 417 18.25 4.33 -5.47
C ILE A 417 19.52 4.84 -4.79
N TYR A 418 20.03 4.13 -3.78
CA TYR A 418 21.31 4.38 -3.13
C TYR A 418 22.18 3.12 -3.08
N VAL A 419 23.44 3.25 -3.50
CA VAL A 419 24.45 2.18 -3.43
C VAL A 419 25.68 2.74 -2.74
N ALA A 420 25.98 2.22 -1.54
CA ALA A 420 27.08 2.70 -0.72
C ALA A 420 28.47 2.26 -1.24
N PRO A 421 29.57 2.89 -0.77
CA PRO A 421 30.92 2.46 -1.10
C PRO A 421 31.18 0.99 -0.76
N GLY A 422 31.70 0.23 -1.72
CA GLY A 422 32.00 -1.20 -1.54
C GLY A 422 30.80 -2.14 -1.72
N ALA A 423 29.57 -1.60 -1.79
CA ALA A 423 28.38 -2.36 -2.13
C ALA A 423 28.16 -2.47 -3.64
N SER A 424 27.34 -3.42 -4.07
CA SER A 424 26.91 -3.53 -5.48
C SER A 424 25.43 -3.82 -5.67
N LEU A 425 24.85 -3.18 -6.68
CA LEU A 425 23.50 -3.39 -7.17
C LEU A 425 23.54 -3.61 -8.69
N GLY A 426 22.88 -4.64 -9.18
CA GLY A 426 22.77 -4.91 -10.62
C GLY A 426 21.35 -5.25 -11.04
N PHE A 427 20.87 -4.63 -12.11
CA PHE A 427 19.68 -5.09 -12.83
C PHE A 427 20.12 -5.94 -14.00
N ASN A 428 19.93 -7.26 -13.94
CA ASN A 428 20.47 -8.22 -14.90
C ASN A 428 19.36 -9.01 -15.60
N PRO A 429 18.54 -8.35 -16.45
CA PRO A 429 17.46 -9.00 -17.17
C PRO A 429 17.94 -10.13 -18.11
N SER A 430 17.19 -11.23 -18.12
CA SER A 430 17.31 -12.35 -19.06
C SER A 430 16.39 -12.23 -20.29
N ALA A 431 15.38 -11.37 -20.21
CA ALA A 431 14.52 -10.92 -21.30
C ALA A 431 14.33 -9.40 -21.17
N LEU A 432 13.85 -8.72 -22.23
CA LEU A 432 13.64 -7.27 -22.17
C LEU A 432 12.74 -6.90 -21.00
N SER A 433 13.25 -6.01 -20.14
CA SER A 433 12.59 -5.54 -18.92
C SER A 433 12.87 -4.08 -18.72
N THR A 434 11.98 -3.37 -18.03
CA THR A 434 12.06 -1.92 -17.84
C THR A 434 12.29 -1.55 -16.39
N LEU A 435 13.18 -0.59 -16.17
CA LEU A 435 13.36 0.12 -14.90
C LEU A 435 12.56 1.41 -15.03
N ASN A 436 11.48 1.52 -14.27
CA ASN A 436 10.57 2.65 -14.31
C ASN A 436 10.81 3.56 -13.10
N PHE A 437 11.08 4.85 -13.35
CA PHE A 437 11.04 5.88 -12.33
C PHE A 437 9.69 6.59 -12.40
N GLU A 438 8.80 6.32 -11.45
CA GLU A 438 7.40 6.76 -11.43
C GLU A 438 6.98 7.45 -10.12
N GLY A 439 7.95 8.00 -9.40
CA GLY A 439 7.70 8.75 -8.16
C GLY A 439 6.91 10.04 -8.39
N THR A 440 6.32 10.56 -7.32
CA THR A 440 5.61 11.86 -7.30
C THR A 440 6.49 13.02 -6.82
N VAL A 441 7.66 12.71 -6.26
CA VAL A 441 8.69 13.65 -5.81
C VAL A 441 9.97 13.42 -6.61
N ALA A 442 10.89 14.39 -6.61
CA ALA A 442 12.16 14.25 -7.33
C ALA A 442 12.93 13.02 -6.82
N GLN A 443 13.41 12.19 -7.75
CA GLN A 443 14.12 10.95 -7.42
C GLN A 443 15.62 11.09 -7.71
N THR A 444 16.44 10.33 -6.99
CA THR A 444 17.88 10.27 -7.20
C THR A 444 18.37 8.85 -7.40
N ILE A 445 19.36 8.71 -8.27
CA ILE A 445 20.25 7.55 -8.35
C ILE A 445 21.60 8.01 -7.80
N THR A 446 21.93 7.53 -6.61
CA THR A 446 23.18 7.84 -5.92
C THR A 446 24.01 6.57 -5.80
N ASN A 447 25.01 6.44 -6.66
CA ASN A 447 25.97 5.35 -6.67
C ASN A 447 27.33 5.84 -6.16
N GLU A 448 27.76 5.31 -5.02
CA GLU A 448 29.12 5.43 -4.48
C GLU A 448 29.86 4.07 -4.51
N GLY A 449 29.17 3.01 -4.91
CA GLY A 449 29.70 1.66 -5.11
C GLY A 449 29.67 1.23 -6.57
N THR A 450 29.20 0.00 -6.83
CA THR A 450 29.04 -0.55 -8.18
C THR A 450 27.56 -0.65 -8.54
N PHE A 451 27.12 0.10 -9.55
CA PHE A 451 25.77 0.03 -10.08
C PHE A 451 25.77 -0.44 -11.55
N THR A 452 25.10 -1.54 -11.84
CA THR A 452 25.17 -2.20 -13.16
C THR A 452 23.81 -2.24 -13.85
N TYR A 453 23.78 -1.83 -15.12
CA TYR A 453 22.67 -2.04 -16.04
C TYR A 453 22.99 -3.21 -16.95
N GLY A 454 22.17 -4.26 -16.90
CA GLY A 454 22.28 -5.41 -17.77
C GLY A 454 21.91 -5.07 -19.23
N PRO A 455 22.35 -5.90 -20.19
CA PRO A 455 22.27 -5.57 -21.61
C PRO A 455 20.83 -5.46 -22.17
N LEU A 456 19.85 -6.08 -21.50
CA LEU A 456 18.43 -6.08 -21.87
C LEU A 456 17.59 -5.13 -21.01
N GLN A 457 18.24 -4.27 -20.22
CA GLN A 457 17.55 -3.32 -19.36
C GLN A 457 17.13 -2.07 -20.15
N SER A 458 15.82 -1.85 -20.22
CA SER A 458 15.21 -0.61 -20.68
C SER A 458 15.01 0.36 -19.52
N LEU A 459 14.82 1.64 -19.83
CA LEU A 459 14.66 2.71 -18.84
C LEU A 459 13.48 3.61 -19.23
N THR A 460 12.59 3.86 -18.27
CA THR A 460 11.51 4.85 -18.40
C THR A 460 11.65 5.92 -17.34
N ILE A 461 11.61 7.17 -17.77
CA ILE A 461 11.48 8.35 -16.91
C ILE A 461 10.02 8.82 -17.01
N ASN A 462 9.26 8.58 -15.95
CA ASN A 462 7.85 8.94 -15.80
C ASN A 462 7.60 9.65 -14.46
N ASN A 463 8.47 10.59 -14.13
CA ASN A 463 8.39 11.39 -12.92
C ASN A 463 8.53 12.87 -13.28
N ALA A 464 7.43 13.62 -13.23
CA ALA A 464 7.40 15.04 -13.57
C ALA A 464 8.35 15.92 -12.73
N ALA A 465 8.71 15.48 -11.51
CA ALA A 465 9.68 16.18 -10.66
C ALA A 465 11.14 15.91 -11.06
N GLY A 466 11.37 14.93 -11.93
CA GLY A 466 12.68 14.60 -12.51
C GLY A 466 13.47 13.55 -11.73
N VAL A 467 14.51 13.04 -12.39
CA VAL A 467 15.45 12.05 -11.86
C VAL A 467 16.86 12.60 -12.00
N THR A 468 17.63 12.63 -10.90
CA THR A 468 19.05 13.03 -10.92
C THR A 468 19.94 11.80 -10.71
N SER A 469 20.93 11.58 -11.58
CA SER A 469 21.86 10.45 -11.48
C SER A 469 23.31 10.92 -11.37
N ASN A 470 24.06 10.34 -10.43
CA ASN A 470 25.52 10.46 -10.38
C ASN A 470 26.25 9.26 -11.02
N SER A 471 25.51 8.32 -11.65
CA SER A 471 26.04 7.18 -12.38
C SER A 471 25.72 7.25 -13.86
N ASP A 472 26.68 6.93 -14.72
CA ASP A 472 26.45 6.82 -16.17
C ASP A 472 25.51 5.63 -16.46
N ILE A 473 24.71 5.76 -17.52
CA ILE A 473 23.72 4.74 -17.89
C ILE A 473 24.09 4.15 -19.25
N ASN A 474 24.04 2.83 -19.38
CA ASN A 474 24.33 2.13 -20.63
C ASN A 474 23.16 1.23 -21.00
N LEU A 475 22.48 1.55 -22.11
CA LEU A 475 21.36 0.77 -22.64
C LEU A 475 21.80 -0.04 -23.85
N GLY A 476 21.67 -1.37 -23.73
CA GLY A 476 22.17 -2.33 -24.72
C GLY A 476 21.26 -2.51 -25.95
N PRO A 477 21.62 -3.43 -26.86
CA PRO A 477 20.84 -3.73 -28.07
C PRO A 477 19.38 -4.11 -27.79
N GLY A 478 18.45 -3.55 -28.56
CA GLY A 478 17.02 -3.87 -28.51
C GLY A 478 16.25 -3.26 -27.33
N THR A 479 16.93 -2.52 -26.45
CA THR A 479 16.31 -1.82 -25.31
C THR A 479 15.55 -0.57 -25.73
N THR A 480 14.75 -0.01 -24.82
CA THR A 480 14.05 1.27 -25.01
C THR A 480 14.45 2.27 -23.92
N LEU A 481 14.72 3.51 -24.33
CA LEU A 481 14.69 4.69 -23.46
C LEU A 481 13.36 5.41 -23.67
N THR A 482 12.52 5.49 -22.64
CA THR A 482 11.25 6.21 -22.69
C THR A 482 11.34 7.48 -21.86
N LEU A 483 11.14 8.64 -22.50
CA LEU A 483 10.97 9.92 -21.81
C LEU A 483 9.48 10.28 -21.82
N ALA A 484 8.76 9.80 -20.81
CA ALA A 484 7.31 9.99 -20.70
C ALA A 484 6.95 11.31 -20.00
N SER A 485 7.60 11.56 -18.85
CA SER A 485 7.44 12.78 -18.05
C SER A 485 8.65 12.92 -17.15
N GLY A 486 9.28 14.10 -17.10
CA GLY A 486 10.44 14.36 -16.25
C GLY A 486 11.77 14.49 -16.98
N ILE A 487 12.66 15.26 -16.36
CA ILE A 487 14.04 15.44 -16.83
C ILE A 487 14.92 14.37 -16.19
N LEU A 488 15.72 13.67 -16.98
CA LEU A 488 16.85 12.88 -16.48
C LEU A 488 18.11 13.75 -16.50
N LYS A 489 18.61 14.08 -15.33
CA LYS A 489 19.76 14.96 -15.14
C LYS A 489 20.97 14.18 -14.65
N PHE A 490 22.12 14.39 -15.29
CA PHE A 490 23.38 13.86 -14.81
C PHE A 490 24.13 14.89 -13.96
N VAL A 491 24.74 14.41 -12.88
CA VAL A 491 25.64 15.18 -12.01
C VAL A 491 26.94 14.41 -11.84
N TYR A 492 28.04 15.13 -11.57
CA TYR A 492 29.36 14.52 -11.38
C TYR A 492 29.30 13.36 -10.35
N PRO A 493 29.97 12.23 -10.59
CA PRO A 493 30.92 11.97 -11.70
C PRO A 493 30.28 11.58 -13.02
N ALA A 494 28.98 11.27 -13.05
CA ALA A 494 28.29 10.93 -14.28
C ALA A 494 28.10 12.12 -15.20
N SER A 495 28.02 11.80 -16.47
CA SER A 495 27.73 12.78 -17.51
C SER A 495 26.95 12.20 -18.67
N THR A 496 26.85 10.87 -18.81
CA THR A 496 26.46 10.26 -20.09
C THR A 496 25.42 9.14 -19.94
N ILE A 497 24.44 9.15 -20.85
CA ILE A 497 23.65 7.97 -21.21
C ILE A 497 24.08 7.45 -22.59
N SER A 498 24.45 6.18 -22.68
CA SER A 498 24.85 5.50 -23.91
C SER A 498 23.73 4.61 -24.46
N LEU A 499 23.40 4.80 -25.72
CA LEU A 499 22.37 4.08 -26.46
C LEU A 499 23.02 3.26 -27.59
N SER A 500 22.73 1.96 -27.64
CA SER A 500 23.23 1.08 -28.70
C SER A 500 22.65 1.40 -30.08
N ALA A 501 23.14 0.72 -31.13
CA ALA A 501 22.62 0.83 -32.50
C ALA A 501 21.10 0.63 -32.60
N THR A 502 20.54 -0.30 -31.83
CA THR A 502 19.14 -0.71 -31.89
C THR A 502 18.33 -0.28 -30.67
N THR A 503 18.89 0.56 -29.78
CA THR A 503 18.11 1.16 -28.70
C THR A 503 17.09 2.14 -29.28
N THR A 504 15.83 1.98 -28.90
CA THR A 504 14.73 2.85 -29.34
C THR A 504 14.56 4.01 -28.36
N LEU A 505 14.42 5.23 -28.87
CA LEU A 505 13.94 6.36 -28.09
C LEU A 505 12.41 6.43 -28.25
N ALA A 506 11.68 6.27 -27.16
CA ALA A 506 10.23 6.34 -27.09
C ALA A 506 9.75 7.54 -26.25
N GLY A 507 8.46 7.81 -26.31
CA GLY A 507 7.87 9.05 -25.78
C GLY A 507 7.97 10.20 -26.78
N THR A 508 7.70 11.42 -26.30
CA THR A 508 7.84 12.64 -27.10
C THR A 508 8.69 13.63 -26.29
N PRO A 509 10.01 13.65 -26.51
CA PRO A 509 10.89 14.62 -25.87
C PRO A 509 10.34 16.04 -26.01
N SER A 510 10.33 16.78 -24.91
CA SER A 510 9.66 18.07 -24.75
C SER A 510 10.31 18.87 -23.63
N ASP A 511 9.89 20.12 -23.39
CA ASP A 511 10.39 20.93 -22.28
C ASP A 511 10.13 20.32 -20.89
N SER A 512 9.19 19.37 -20.80
CA SER A 512 8.91 18.58 -19.59
C SER A 512 9.58 17.21 -19.56
N ALA A 513 10.26 16.79 -20.64
CA ALA A 513 10.86 15.46 -20.75
C ALA A 513 12.09 15.46 -21.68
N PHE A 514 13.30 15.55 -21.11
CA PHE A 514 14.56 15.57 -21.86
C PHE A 514 15.73 15.11 -20.97
N ILE A 515 16.93 14.99 -21.56
CA ILE A 515 18.19 14.67 -20.88
C ILE A 515 19.00 15.95 -20.63
N ASP A 516 19.32 16.25 -19.37
CA ASP A 516 20.33 17.25 -18.99
C ASP A 516 21.66 16.55 -18.75
N GLY A 517 22.46 16.44 -19.81
CA GLY A 517 23.73 15.73 -19.85
C GLY A 517 24.06 15.27 -21.26
N LYS A 518 25.07 14.41 -21.40
CA LYS A 518 25.52 13.83 -22.66
C LYS A 518 24.66 12.63 -23.04
N VAL A 519 24.28 12.56 -24.31
CA VAL A 519 23.64 11.38 -24.90
C VAL A 519 24.57 10.85 -25.98
N LYS A 520 25.05 9.63 -25.80
CA LYS A 520 25.84 8.89 -26.80
C LYS A 520 24.93 7.95 -27.56
N LYS A 521 24.93 8.01 -28.90
CA LYS A 521 24.22 7.08 -29.78
C LYS A 521 25.23 6.38 -30.67
N THR A 522 25.27 5.05 -30.57
CA THR A 522 25.95 4.19 -31.56
C THR A 522 24.99 3.88 -32.71
N GLY A 523 25.50 3.72 -33.92
CA GLY A 523 24.75 3.37 -35.13
C GLY A 523 24.81 4.45 -36.21
N ASN A 524 24.27 4.09 -37.38
CA ASN A 524 24.22 4.91 -38.59
C ASN A 524 22.78 5.25 -39.02
N ALA A 525 21.83 5.20 -38.08
CA ALA A 525 20.45 5.61 -38.31
C ALA A 525 20.26 7.08 -37.93
N ALA A 526 19.31 7.74 -38.58
CA ALA A 526 18.93 9.10 -38.20
C ALA A 526 18.48 9.14 -36.74
N PHE A 527 18.96 10.14 -36.00
CA PHE A 527 18.71 10.26 -34.57
C PHE A 527 18.66 11.73 -34.17
N THR A 528 17.64 12.10 -33.40
CA THR A 528 17.54 13.42 -32.76
C THR A 528 17.85 13.24 -31.28
N PHE A 529 18.94 13.83 -30.82
CA PHE A 529 19.39 13.72 -29.45
C PHE A 529 18.42 14.45 -28.53
N PRO A 530 17.83 13.78 -27.52
CA PRO A 530 16.84 14.36 -26.62
C PRO A 530 17.49 15.24 -25.54
N VAL A 531 18.41 16.12 -25.91
CA VAL A 531 19.21 16.93 -24.98
C VAL A 531 18.57 18.28 -24.67
N GLY A 532 18.85 18.81 -23.48
CA GLY A 532 18.40 20.12 -23.02
C GLY A 532 19.13 20.55 -21.75
N LYS A 533 18.67 21.63 -21.10
CA LYS A 533 19.23 22.07 -19.82
C LYS A 533 18.12 22.36 -18.81
N THR A 534 18.26 21.84 -17.59
CA THR A 534 17.33 22.12 -16.49
C THR A 534 17.23 23.64 -16.29
N GLY A 535 16.00 24.17 -16.28
CA GLY A 535 15.73 25.61 -16.20
C GLY A 535 15.74 26.36 -17.53
N PHE A 536 16.17 25.74 -18.63
CA PHE A 536 16.17 26.33 -19.98
C PHE A 536 15.47 25.47 -21.04
N GLY A 537 15.07 24.23 -20.73
CA GLY A 537 14.20 23.41 -21.56
C GLY A 537 14.92 22.52 -22.59
N TYR A 538 14.12 21.95 -23.50
CA TYR A 538 14.53 20.96 -24.48
C TYR A 538 14.97 21.62 -25.77
N VAL A 539 16.24 21.41 -26.14
CA VAL A 539 16.83 22.01 -27.34
C VAL A 539 17.69 20.96 -28.05
N PRO A 540 17.11 20.15 -28.95
CA PRO A 540 17.80 19.01 -29.54
C PRO A 540 18.83 19.41 -30.61
N ILE A 541 19.66 18.43 -30.97
CA ILE A 541 20.46 18.40 -32.21
C ILE A 541 20.23 17.06 -32.88
N GLY A 542 20.23 16.99 -34.20
CA GLY A 542 19.95 15.79 -34.98
C GLY A 542 21.06 15.43 -35.95
N ILE A 543 21.22 14.14 -36.21
CA ILE A 543 22.10 13.58 -37.25
C ILE A 543 21.28 12.69 -38.20
N SER A 544 21.57 12.75 -39.50
CA SER A 544 20.88 11.97 -40.53
C SER A 544 21.75 11.78 -41.77
N ASN A 545 21.26 11.08 -42.80
CA ASN A 545 21.91 10.95 -44.12
C ASN A 545 23.40 10.53 -44.06
N PHE A 546 23.68 9.38 -43.45
CA PHE A 546 25.03 8.87 -43.21
C PHE A 546 25.69 8.37 -44.50
N SER A 547 26.48 9.22 -45.14
CA SER A 547 27.34 8.84 -46.26
C SER A 547 28.61 8.16 -45.75
N GLY A 548 28.81 6.90 -46.14
CA GLY A 548 29.94 6.08 -45.66
C GLY A 548 29.79 5.56 -44.23
N GLY A 549 28.59 5.63 -43.63
CA GLY A 549 28.38 5.26 -42.23
C GLY A 549 28.29 3.75 -41.96
N ALA A 550 28.75 3.36 -40.77
CA ALA A 550 28.77 1.99 -40.26
C ALA A 550 27.92 1.85 -38.99
N ALA A 551 27.41 0.64 -38.72
CA ALA A 551 26.61 0.37 -37.51
C ALA A 551 27.39 0.57 -36.19
N THR A 552 28.71 0.69 -36.28
CA THR A 552 29.62 0.97 -35.15
C THR A 552 29.91 2.46 -34.96
N ASP A 553 29.48 3.33 -35.88
CA ASP A 553 29.67 4.77 -35.72
C ASP A 553 29.07 5.23 -34.40
N ALA A 554 29.67 6.20 -33.74
CA ALA A 554 29.20 6.66 -32.43
C ALA A 554 29.32 8.17 -32.30
N PHE A 555 28.23 8.80 -31.86
CA PHE A 555 28.11 10.23 -31.70
C PHE A 555 27.68 10.55 -30.28
N THR A 556 28.29 11.56 -29.66
CA THR A 556 27.86 12.07 -28.35
C THR A 556 27.45 13.52 -28.50
N ALA A 557 26.26 13.85 -28.00
CA ALA A 557 25.76 15.21 -28.00
C ALA A 557 25.38 15.69 -26.60
N GLU A 558 25.59 16.96 -26.32
CA GLU A 558 25.11 17.67 -25.13
C GLU A 558 24.69 19.09 -25.53
N TYR A 559 23.60 19.56 -24.94
CA TYR A 559 23.22 20.97 -25.04
C TYR A 559 23.88 21.75 -23.89
N VAL A 560 24.68 22.76 -24.23
CA VAL A 560 25.37 23.58 -23.25
C VAL A 560 24.75 24.96 -23.22
N ARG A 561 24.29 25.33 -22.03
CA ARG A 561 23.85 26.69 -21.76
C ARG A 561 25.04 27.57 -21.36
N GLY A 562 25.72 28.12 -22.35
CA GLY A 562 26.86 29.02 -22.20
C GLY A 562 27.19 29.73 -23.51
N SER A 563 27.91 30.85 -23.44
CA SER A 563 28.24 31.66 -24.61
C SER A 563 29.20 30.92 -25.55
N ALA A 564 28.74 30.61 -26.76
CA ALA A 564 29.57 30.00 -27.82
C ALA A 564 30.75 30.91 -28.21
N ARG A 565 30.57 32.24 -28.07
CA ARG A 565 31.62 33.26 -28.31
C ARG A 565 32.84 33.09 -27.41
N MET A 566 32.69 32.43 -26.27
CA MET A 566 33.83 32.18 -25.37
C MET A 566 34.73 31.03 -25.84
N LEU A 567 34.26 30.18 -26.78
CA LEU A 567 35.08 29.10 -27.32
C LEU A 567 36.15 29.61 -28.31
N GLY A 568 35.90 30.71 -29.01
CA GLY A 568 36.86 31.34 -29.91
C GLY A 568 36.25 32.40 -30.81
N ALA A 569 37.08 33.00 -31.65
CA ALA A 569 36.67 34.07 -32.55
C ALA A 569 35.88 33.55 -33.77
N VAL A 570 35.10 34.43 -34.39
CA VAL A 570 34.53 34.21 -35.73
C VAL A 570 35.52 34.74 -36.77
N THR A 571 35.97 33.88 -37.68
CA THR A 571 36.90 34.27 -38.75
C THR A 571 36.30 34.14 -40.15
N ASP A 572 35.19 33.43 -40.27
CA ASP A 572 34.46 33.33 -41.53
C ASP A 572 33.84 34.69 -41.91
N PRO A 573 34.19 35.28 -43.07
CA PRO A 573 33.71 36.60 -43.47
C PRO A 573 32.19 36.64 -43.76
N LEU A 574 31.52 35.50 -43.84
CA LEU A 574 30.07 35.40 -44.04
C LEU A 574 29.28 35.37 -42.74
N ILE A 575 29.94 35.28 -41.59
CA ILE A 575 29.33 35.20 -40.27
C ILE A 575 29.71 36.45 -39.46
N ASP A 576 28.71 37.16 -38.95
CA ASP A 576 28.91 38.32 -38.10
C ASP A 576 29.17 37.89 -36.65
N HIS A 577 28.36 36.97 -36.13
CA HIS A 577 28.49 36.46 -34.77
C HIS A 577 27.84 35.09 -34.55
N VAL A 578 28.16 34.47 -33.42
CA VAL A 578 27.56 33.22 -32.93
C VAL A 578 26.76 33.44 -31.65
N SER A 579 25.94 32.46 -31.27
CA SER A 579 25.09 32.51 -30.07
C SER A 579 25.89 32.93 -28.83
N GLY A 580 25.32 33.88 -28.09
CA GLY A 580 25.86 34.37 -26.83
C GLY A 580 25.41 33.55 -25.61
N CYS A 581 24.55 32.55 -25.78
CA CYS A 581 23.93 31.87 -24.63
C CYS A 581 23.94 30.35 -24.69
N ASP A 582 24.16 29.76 -25.85
CA ASP A 582 24.13 28.31 -26.00
C ASP A 582 24.93 27.81 -27.19
N TYR A 583 25.26 26.53 -27.12
CA TYR A 583 25.82 25.73 -28.21
C TYR A 583 25.54 24.24 -27.91
N TRP A 584 25.76 23.39 -28.90
CA TRP A 584 25.78 21.94 -28.71
C TRP A 584 27.20 21.44 -28.84
N THR A 585 27.61 20.51 -27.99
CA THR A 585 28.70 19.60 -28.36
C THR A 585 28.10 18.50 -29.21
N LEU A 586 28.75 18.16 -30.33
CA LEU A 586 28.43 16.97 -31.12
C LEU A 586 29.76 16.38 -31.57
N GLU A 587 30.15 15.30 -30.93
CA GLU A 587 31.44 14.65 -31.14
C GLU A 587 31.25 13.31 -31.84
N LEU A 588 32.08 13.04 -32.84
CA LEU A 588 32.21 11.72 -33.43
C LEU A 588 33.22 10.92 -32.60
N ASN A 589 32.73 9.98 -31.80
CA ASN A 589 33.57 9.15 -30.93
C ASN A 589 34.11 7.90 -31.65
N ASN A 590 33.47 7.45 -32.73
CA ASN A 590 33.94 6.33 -33.56
C ASN A 590 33.38 6.43 -34.98
N GLY A 591 34.18 6.03 -35.98
CA GLY A 591 33.81 6.07 -37.40
C GLY A 591 34.41 7.25 -38.17
N THR A 592 34.07 7.36 -39.45
CA THR A 592 34.40 8.51 -40.32
C THR A 592 33.27 8.87 -41.31
N PRO A 593 31.97 8.82 -40.92
CA PRO A 593 30.89 9.18 -41.82
C PRO A 593 30.85 10.68 -42.12
N ALA A 594 30.26 11.03 -43.26
CA ALA A 594 29.67 12.35 -43.47
C ALA A 594 28.17 12.29 -43.16
N VAL A 595 27.64 13.20 -42.36
CA VAL A 595 26.23 13.20 -41.91
C VAL A 595 25.61 14.59 -42.04
N ASP A 596 24.30 14.64 -42.21
CA ASP A 596 23.56 15.91 -42.12
C ASP A 596 23.30 16.23 -40.65
N VAL A 597 23.75 17.40 -40.19
CA VAL A 597 23.56 17.90 -38.82
C VAL A 597 22.43 18.91 -38.79
N THR A 598 21.45 18.72 -37.93
CA THR A 598 20.27 19.60 -37.79
C THR A 598 20.23 20.21 -36.40
N ALA A 599 20.32 21.54 -36.31
CA ALA A 599 20.11 22.28 -35.07
C ALA A 599 18.68 22.81 -35.00
N TYR A 600 18.11 22.88 -33.80
CA TYR A 600 16.73 23.27 -33.56
C TYR A 600 16.64 24.49 -32.64
N TRP A 601 15.56 25.26 -32.76
CA TRP A 601 15.21 26.30 -31.80
C TRP A 601 13.73 26.26 -31.44
N SER A 602 13.43 26.74 -30.23
CA SER A 602 12.09 26.84 -29.67
C SER A 602 12.01 28.04 -28.71
N PRO A 603 10.85 28.35 -28.10
CA PRO A 603 10.76 29.30 -27.00
C PRO A 603 11.60 28.94 -25.78
N ALA A 604 12.11 27.71 -25.67
CA ALA A 604 13.04 27.32 -24.62
C ALA A 604 14.45 27.91 -24.87
N SER A 605 14.80 28.17 -26.14
CA SER A 605 16.10 28.71 -26.56
C SER A 605 16.30 30.21 -26.27
N LEU A 606 15.44 30.87 -25.47
CA LEU A 606 15.55 32.29 -25.14
C LEU A 606 16.96 32.66 -24.69
N CYS A 607 17.45 33.84 -25.04
CA CYS A 607 18.80 34.26 -24.65
C CYS A 607 18.82 35.74 -24.23
N TYR A 608 18.15 36.07 -23.11
CA TYR A 608 17.90 37.45 -22.68
C TYR A 608 16.88 38.22 -23.55
N GLY A 609 15.96 37.50 -24.21
CA GLY A 609 14.97 38.06 -25.14
C GLY A 609 14.67 37.11 -26.31
N THR A 610 14.15 37.65 -27.41
CA THR A 610 13.87 36.92 -28.67
C THR A 610 15.13 36.25 -29.20
N TYR A 611 15.08 34.92 -29.42
CA TYR A 611 16.24 34.16 -29.87
C TYR A 611 16.53 34.31 -31.36
N ILE A 612 15.49 34.25 -32.19
CA ILE A 612 15.57 34.38 -33.66
C ILE A 612 14.62 35.49 -34.09
N ASP A 613 15.11 36.51 -34.79
CA ASP A 613 14.26 37.58 -35.34
C ASP A 613 14.33 37.68 -36.88
N SER A 614 15.32 37.04 -37.52
CA SER A 614 15.49 36.97 -38.97
C SER A 614 15.97 35.59 -39.42
N LEU A 615 15.05 34.76 -39.92
CA LEU A 615 15.43 33.49 -40.55
C LEU A 615 16.37 33.69 -41.75
N ALA A 616 16.21 34.78 -42.51
CA ALA A 616 17.04 35.03 -43.67
C ALA A 616 18.52 35.19 -43.30
N ASP A 617 18.82 35.62 -42.08
CA ASP A 617 20.18 35.87 -41.59
C ASP A 617 20.75 34.71 -40.77
N LEU A 618 19.92 33.75 -40.37
CA LEU A 618 20.31 32.63 -39.51
C LEU A 618 21.35 31.72 -40.18
N ALA A 619 22.29 31.21 -39.40
CA ALA A 619 23.33 30.29 -39.83
C ALA A 619 23.52 29.14 -38.83
N LEU A 620 23.96 27.99 -39.33
CA LEU A 620 24.52 26.92 -38.51
C LEU A 620 26.04 26.93 -38.71
N VAL A 621 26.77 27.08 -37.60
CA VAL A 621 28.22 27.18 -37.60
C VAL A 621 28.84 26.10 -36.72
N HIS A 622 30.11 25.80 -36.96
CA HIS A 622 30.87 24.86 -36.15
C HIS A 622 32.22 25.46 -35.72
N PHE A 623 32.74 25.02 -34.59
CA PHE A 623 34.01 25.47 -34.04
C PHE A 623 35.16 24.52 -34.41
N ASP A 624 36.09 24.90 -35.27
CA ASP A 624 37.15 24.00 -35.77
C ASP A 624 38.29 23.70 -34.76
N GLY A 625 38.15 24.15 -33.51
CA GLY A 625 39.18 24.11 -32.47
C GLY A 625 39.92 25.44 -32.29
N SER A 626 39.80 26.36 -33.25
CA SER A 626 40.41 27.69 -33.21
C SER A 626 39.43 28.82 -33.50
N SER A 627 38.48 28.59 -34.40
CA SER A 627 37.56 29.58 -34.92
C SER A 627 36.20 29.00 -35.28
N TRP A 628 35.18 29.87 -35.26
CA TRP A 628 33.85 29.53 -35.75
C TRP A 628 33.76 29.76 -37.25
N ASN A 629 33.39 28.70 -37.97
CA ASN A 629 33.25 28.71 -39.42
C ASN A 629 31.85 28.22 -39.83
N SER A 630 31.36 28.76 -40.95
CA SER A 630 30.16 28.25 -41.60
C SER A 630 30.51 27.08 -42.51
N SER A 631 29.51 26.50 -43.19
CA SER A 631 29.73 25.34 -44.03
C SER A 631 30.79 25.59 -45.11
N SER A 632 31.73 24.63 -45.24
CA SER A 632 32.75 24.59 -46.29
C SER A 632 32.20 24.58 -47.73
N ALA A 633 30.88 24.49 -47.90
CA ALA A 633 30.16 24.54 -49.17
C ALA A 633 29.84 25.97 -49.67
N GLY A 634 30.16 27.04 -48.91
CA GLY A 634 29.93 28.42 -49.35
C GLY A 634 28.45 28.82 -49.51
N VAL A 635 27.51 27.97 -49.05
CA VAL A 635 26.08 28.21 -49.03
C VAL A 635 25.57 27.94 -47.62
N ASN A 636 25.21 29.00 -46.90
CA ASN A 636 24.57 28.85 -45.60
C ASN A 636 23.20 28.15 -45.78
N PRO A 637 22.92 27.04 -45.07
CA PRO A 637 21.67 26.30 -45.23
C PRO A 637 20.44 27.16 -44.97
N SER A 638 19.36 26.89 -45.72
CA SER A 638 18.08 27.59 -45.52
C SER A 638 17.39 27.04 -44.28
N PRO A 639 17.01 27.90 -43.31
CA PRO A 639 16.24 27.45 -42.16
C PRO A 639 14.81 27.05 -42.57
N ASN A 640 14.24 26.13 -41.81
CA ASN A 640 12.86 25.70 -41.91
C ASN A 640 12.10 26.11 -40.63
N GLY A 641 10.86 26.59 -40.77
CA GLY A 641 10.01 27.02 -39.65
C GLY A 641 9.78 28.53 -39.61
N ASN A 642 9.70 29.08 -38.39
CA ASN A 642 9.47 30.50 -38.12
C ASN A 642 10.40 31.00 -36.99
N ASN A 643 10.32 32.28 -36.63
CA ASN A 643 11.16 32.90 -35.59
C ASN A 643 10.98 32.29 -34.18
N THR A 644 9.92 31.52 -33.94
CA THR A 644 9.62 30.91 -32.64
C THR A 644 10.01 29.44 -32.59
N TYR A 645 9.79 28.70 -33.68
CA TYR A 645 10.09 27.27 -33.78
C TYR A 645 10.66 26.96 -35.16
N GLY A 646 11.75 26.18 -35.19
CA GLY A 646 12.27 25.67 -36.45
C GLY A 646 13.58 24.93 -36.31
N ASN A 647 14.18 24.65 -37.46
CA ASN A 647 15.46 23.97 -37.56
C ASN A 647 16.27 24.46 -38.77
N ILE A 648 17.57 24.20 -38.72
CA ILE A 648 18.52 24.45 -39.80
C ILE A 648 19.42 23.23 -39.97
N THR A 649 19.53 22.71 -41.18
CA THR A 649 20.28 21.48 -41.48
C THR A 649 21.50 21.79 -42.34
N TRP A 650 22.68 21.46 -41.84
CA TRP A 650 23.92 21.46 -42.61
C TRP A 650 24.16 20.05 -43.18
N PRO A 651 24.10 19.88 -44.52
CA PRO A 651 24.34 18.59 -45.16
C PRO A 651 25.82 18.17 -45.22
N GLY A 652 26.08 16.87 -45.07
CA GLY A 652 27.40 16.27 -45.36
C GLY A 652 28.55 16.70 -44.45
N VAL A 653 28.29 16.99 -43.18
CA VAL A 653 29.29 17.30 -42.16
C VAL A 653 30.20 16.09 -41.93
N ALA A 654 31.51 16.26 -42.15
CA ALA A 654 32.53 15.24 -41.90
C ALA A 654 33.50 15.62 -40.75
N THR A 655 33.41 16.85 -40.26
CA THR A 655 34.22 17.38 -39.15
C THR A 655 33.29 17.76 -38.02
N PHE A 656 33.49 17.14 -36.86
CA PHE A 656 32.61 17.26 -35.71
C PHE A 656 33.28 18.04 -34.60
N SER A 657 32.52 18.96 -34.02
CA SER A 657 32.98 19.92 -33.03
C SER A 657 31.77 20.55 -32.36
N PRO A 658 31.93 21.51 -31.42
CA PRO A 658 30.79 22.31 -31.01
C PRO A 658 30.10 22.96 -32.23
N PHE A 659 28.76 22.94 -32.22
CA PHE A 659 27.90 23.61 -33.18
C PHE A 659 27.10 24.69 -32.46
N ALA A 660 26.82 25.80 -33.15
CA ALA A 660 25.98 26.87 -32.61
C ALA A 660 25.14 27.49 -33.71
N LEU A 661 24.05 28.15 -33.34
CA LEU A 661 23.39 29.10 -34.22
C LEU A 661 24.23 30.38 -34.29
N GLY A 662 24.30 30.96 -35.49
CA GLY A 662 24.97 32.23 -35.74
C GLY A 662 24.16 33.11 -36.69
N SER A 663 24.67 34.30 -36.98
CA SER A 663 24.03 35.25 -37.87
C SER A 663 24.99 35.80 -38.92
N LYS A 664 24.46 36.07 -40.10
CA LYS A 664 25.18 36.72 -41.21
C LYS A 664 25.21 38.25 -41.10
N THR A 665 24.36 38.82 -40.25
CA THR A 665 24.23 40.26 -40.06
C THR A 665 24.06 40.58 -38.59
N LEU A 666 23.80 41.85 -38.27
CA LEU A 666 23.46 42.29 -36.91
C LEU A 666 22.07 41.80 -36.44
N ASN A 667 21.26 41.22 -37.32
CA ASN A 667 19.99 40.56 -36.97
C ASN A 667 20.26 39.22 -36.27
N ASN A 668 19.21 38.56 -35.78
CA ASN A 668 19.24 37.50 -34.78
C ASN A 668 20.03 37.96 -33.55
N PRO A 669 19.54 39.01 -32.87
CA PRO A 669 20.20 39.53 -31.70
C PRO A 669 20.29 38.36 -30.70
N LEU A 670 21.23 38.43 -29.78
CA LEU A 670 20.75 38.88 -28.48
C LEU A 670 21.66 39.97 -27.93
N PRO A 671 21.01 40.96 -27.30
CA PRO A 671 21.45 42.33 -27.33
C PRO A 671 22.73 42.48 -26.50
N VAL A 672 23.58 43.41 -26.92
CA VAL A 672 24.30 44.19 -25.92
C VAL A 672 23.21 44.95 -25.16
N ILE A 673 22.82 44.49 -23.98
CA ILE A 673 22.07 45.34 -23.06
C ILE A 673 23.06 46.37 -22.56
N ILE A 674 23.09 47.52 -23.24
CA ILE A 674 23.79 48.69 -22.73
C ILE A 674 22.92 49.23 -21.59
N ASN A 675 23.18 48.78 -20.36
CA ASN A 675 22.43 49.22 -19.17
C ASN A 675 22.50 50.75 -19.00
N TYR A 676 23.65 51.36 -19.30
CA TYR A 676 23.80 52.80 -19.48
C TYR A 676 25.11 53.13 -20.22
N LEU A 677 25.14 54.27 -20.90
CA LEU A 677 26.35 54.82 -21.50
C LEU A 677 26.90 55.92 -20.58
N THR A 678 28.16 55.80 -20.15
CA THR A 678 28.89 56.94 -19.60
C THR A 678 29.68 57.62 -20.70
N GLY A 679 29.29 58.85 -21.05
CA GLY A 679 30.02 59.70 -21.99
C GLY A 679 30.48 60.99 -21.31
N THR A 680 31.73 61.38 -21.55
CA THR A 680 32.26 62.69 -21.14
C THR A 680 32.09 63.70 -22.27
N LYS A 681 31.54 64.88 -21.93
CA LYS A 681 31.31 65.98 -22.88
C LYS A 681 32.44 67.01 -22.70
N GLN A 682 33.14 67.37 -23.77
CA GLN A 682 34.10 68.47 -23.77
C GLN A 682 33.78 69.39 -24.96
N ASN A 683 33.68 70.70 -24.71
CA ASN A 683 33.39 71.72 -25.74
C ASN A 683 32.14 71.44 -26.60
N GLY A 684 31.08 70.91 -25.98
CA GLY A 684 29.79 70.70 -26.65
C GLY A 684 29.72 69.48 -27.58
N ARG A 685 30.82 68.72 -27.74
CA ARG A 685 30.85 67.47 -28.52
C ARG A 685 31.14 66.27 -27.62
N LEU A 686 30.58 65.12 -27.99
CA LEU A 686 30.78 63.83 -27.32
C LEU A 686 32.16 63.27 -27.76
N ILE A 687 33.06 62.93 -26.83
CA ILE A 687 34.47 62.61 -27.16
C ILE A 687 34.84 61.14 -26.91
N THR A 688 34.23 60.47 -25.92
CA THR A 688 34.52 59.05 -25.66
C THR A 688 33.26 58.34 -25.20
N ILE A 689 33.02 57.15 -25.76
CA ILE A 689 32.00 56.20 -25.31
C ILE A 689 32.77 55.00 -24.75
N ALA A 690 32.61 54.71 -23.47
CA ALA A 690 33.08 53.45 -22.89
C ALA A 690 31.88 52.51 -22.74
N LEU A 691 31.98 51.33 -23.35
CA LEU A 691 31.07 50.21 -23.11
C LEU A 691 31.49 49.58 -21.78
N ASN A 692 30.58 49.56 -20.80
CA ASN A 692 30.73 48.76 -19.58
C ASN A 692 29.56 47.79 -19.49
#